data_AF-A0A9P7H2S4-F1
#
_entry.id   AF-A0A9P7H2S4-F1
#
_cell.length_a   1.000
_cell.length_b   1.000
_cell.length_c   1.000
_cell.angle_alpha   90.00
_cell.angle_beta   90.00
_cell.angle_gamma   90.00
#
_symmetry.space_group_name_H-M   'P 1'
#
loop_
_entity.id
_entity.type
_entity.pdbx_description
1 polymer ?
#
loop_
_entity_poly.entity_id
_entity_poly.type
_entity_poly.pdbx_seq_one_letter_code
_entity_poly.pdbx_strand_id
1 'polypeptide(L)'
;MSRFFRRSKEPRCSSDDDYDKMQYWTPEGVLPTKTVDQQTQEFVDLRPYTKQAFYPHVYRNDESVPGGQTRKNFEPYQVGYEPDRKQLYEVPVDSRIDLSRKPAKASNIDLQERCHPNDRGRIVCKPPNDPGTYRGVIVADRATGSNHGVAGVIYHPEGSSRGFERAPVEPLDREGRQYLRRFADDSADPSRVTTWPPRDEDAQDLETYEDRYKKVRRPRPTQQPKKKLDYLQYLPGAHSRHSVTAWNVDPMWTLDNSDDTTAPITVNQDLFTHVKPYIMTLSWFRCRGRLLILVAVFLFGTFYCLRQYTDMASLPKSSLLALLSAAPVVLSKDPKMQWFPPSNNHINGLDEAINGDGTYGFIYDSSHTPDKDYGTYNWCNMPHARKREYKKPSKEYELKYVEVIQRHHKRTPYASNAFPVEPYQWNCDNQGLFYFGRQFTETPKPNAQGYWKGFISEINPFIPSGWIGSCQFPQITAEGLDDSWVHGKDLYEVYHDLLSFIPGRKEDWRSKVKFRVTNNQITSQVAGMFINGMYQTTESVPLLIQQAGVDSLEPQYKCSVGAKLTSAIKSSSNKAWKSHLDKTKALYKTLDDISGVPADDEGFHESFDHYYDNLSARQCHNKPFPCKLVDGKNSSTCVDQKLANTVYRLGQWEYSQMYRDAPASLAASASSWGVWVAELASHFRAVIAGKQDILYLHNFAHDGSVSRLLSVLQIDVMVWPGMGSEVVFELYKKAKSSDKKHKDEYFVRVLFSGKTLKSSHPDLGLMDMVPVKTLLEYFDGLTGENASLVKGRCSGEIPA
;
A
#
# COMPACT_ATOMS: atom_id res chain seq x y z
N MET A 1 -29.60 -14.82 25.44
CA MET A 1 -29.03 -16.11 25.89
C MET A 1 -27.65 -15.88 26.52
N SER A 2 -27.55 -15.36 27.74
CA SER A 2 -26.33 -14.69 28.24
C SER A 2 -25.52 -15.42 29.32
N ARG A 3 -25.66 -16.75 29.48
CA ARG A 3 -25.07 -17.49 30.62
C ARG A 3 -23.88 -18.43 30.33
N PHE A 4 -23.46 -18.61 29.07
CA PHE A 4 -22.43 -19.62 28.74
C PHE A 4 -21.05 -19.10 28.30
N PHE A 5 -20.83 -17.78 28.21
CA PHE A 5 -19.52 -17.20 27.90
C PHE A 5 -19.13 -16.10 28.89
N ARG A 6 -18.82 -16.49 30.13
CA ARG A 6 -18.07 -15.62 31.05
C ARG A 6 -16.58 -15.71 30.67
N ARG A 7 -16.09 -14.80 29.82
CA ARG A 7 -14.63 -14.60 29.65
C ARG A 7 -14.03 -14.21 31.01
N SER A 8 -12.84 -14.73 31.31
CA SER A 8 -12.14 -14.47 32.57
C SER A 8 -11.68 -13.01 32.67
N LYS A 9 -11.62 -12.47 33.89
CA LYS A 9 -11.23 -11.08 34.18
C LYS A 9 -9.72 -10.80 34.13
N GLU A 10 -8.91 -11.75 33.67
CA GLU A 10 -7.46 -11.67 33.67
C GLU A 10 -6.92 -11.34 32.28
N PRO A 11 -6.08 -10.29 32.13
CA PRO A 11 -5.46 -9.96 30.86
C PRO A 11 -4.41 -11.01 30.49
N ARG A 12 -4.51 -11.57 29.28
CA ARG A 12 -3.41 -12.34 28.69
C ARG A 12 -2.34 -11.37 28.20
N CYS A 13 -1.26 -11.22 28.94
CA CYS A 13 -0.08 -10.51 28.45
C CYS A 13 0.56 -11.30 27.30
N SER A 14 0.39 -10.79 26.08
CA SER A 14 1.32 -11.04 24.99
C SER A 14 2.27 -9.83 24.94
N SER A 15 3.54 -10.05 25.22
CA SER A 15 4.56 -9.00 25.20
C SER A 15 5.33 -9.05 23.88
N ASP A 16 4.76 -8.44 22.85
CA ASP A 16 5.41 -8.07 21.58
C ASP A 16 4.69 -6.82 21.04
N ASP A 17 5.31 -6.09 20.09
CA ASP A 17 4.94 -4.72 19.73
C ASP A 17 3.60 -4.64 18.94
N ASP A 18 2.48 -4.55 19.67
CA ASP A 18 1.12 -4.83 19.17
C ASP A 18 0.18 -3.62 19.12
N TYR A 19 0.65 -2.36 19.20
CA TYR A 19 -0.27 -1.20 19.34
C TYR A 19 -1.28 -1.03 18.18
N ASP A 20 -1.00 -1.54 16.97
CA ASP A 20 -1.94 -1.59 15.83
C ASP A 20 -2.91 -2.80 15.89
N LYS A 21 -2.69 -3.75 16.81
CA LYS A 21 -3.49 -4.96 17.05
C LYS A 21 -4.12 -5.01 18.44
N MET A 22 -4.32 -3.86 19.09
CA MET A 22 -5.06 -3.75 20.35
C MET A 22 -6.35 -2.94 20.18
N GLN A 23 -7.26 -3.06 21.15
CA GLN A 23 -8.47 -2.28 21.27
C GLN A 23 -8.73 -1.92 22.75
N TYR A 24 -9.32 -0.76 22.99
CA TYR A 24 -9.97 -0.45 24.25
C TYR A 24 -11.33 -1.13 24.27
N TRP A 25 -11.57 -1.98 25.26
CA TRP A 25 -12.87 -2.62 25.45
C TRP A 25 -13.76 -1.78 26.36
N THR A 26 -15.03 -1.60 25.99
CA THR A 26 -16.05 -1.02 26.86
C THR A 26 -17.35 -1.82 26.76
N PRO A 27 -18.28 -1.67 27.74
CA PRO A 27 -19.62 -2.26 27.64
C PRO A 27 -20.48 -1.71 26.49
N GLU A 28 -20.14 -0.55 25.92
CA GLU A 28 -20.89 0.10 24.83
C GLU A 28 -20.29 -0.15 23.43
N GLY A 29 -19.14 -0.84 23.34
CA GLY A 29 -18.43 -1.13 22.10
C GLY A 29 -16.91 -1.15 22.24
N VAL A 30 -16.21 -1.48 21.16
CA VAL A 30 -14.75 -1.59 21.10
C VAL A 30 -14.12 -0.48 20.27
N LEU A 31 -13.02 0.10 20.76
CA LEU A 31 -12.28 1.17 20.08
C LEU A 31 -10.83 0.73 19.78
N PRO A 32 -10.47 0.45 18.52
CA PRO A 32 -9.08 0.15 18.14
C PRO A 32 -8.13 1.27 18.57
N THR A 33 -7.03 0.90 19.24
CA THR A 33 -6.02 1.84 19.78
C THR A 33 -5.47 2.78 18.72
N LYS A 34 -5.31 2.29 17.49
CA LYS A 34 -4.89 3.07 16.32
C LYS A 34 -5.83 4.22 15.96
N THR A 35 -7.15 4.01 15.99
CA THR A 35 -8.11 5.09 15.71
C THR A 35 -8.09 6.15 16.79
N VAL A 36 -7.97 5.73 18.06
CA VAL A 36 -7.85 6.66 19.19
C VAL A 36 -6.61 7.52 19.03
N ASP A 37 -5.44 6.93 18.74
CA ASP A 37 -4.21 7.68 18.52
C ASP A 37 -4.35 8.67 17.34
N GLN A 38 -4.86 8.22 16.20
CA GLN A 38 -5.05 9.08 15.03
C GLN A 38 -6.00 10.26 15.30
N GLN A 39 -7.19 10.02 15.88
CA GLN A 39 -8.16 11.09 16.17
C GLN A 39 -7.67 12.05 17.26
N THR A 40 -6.92 11.55 18.26
CA THR A 40 -6.38 12.41 19.32
C THR A 40 -5.17 13.24 18.88
N GLN A 41 -4.44 12.83 17.82
CA GLN A 41 -3.36 13.60 17.21
C GLN A 41 -3.86 14.83 16.43
N GLU A 42 -5.14 14.90 16.04
CA GLU A 42 -5.74 16.08 15.41
C GLU A 42 -5.80 17.31 16.35
N PHE A 43 -5.63 17.10 17.66
CA PHE A 43 -5.61 18.15 18.68
C PHE A 43 -4.17 18.71 18.87
N VAL A 44 -3.76 19.59 17.96
CA VAL A 44 -2.35 20.04 17.81
C VAL A 44 -1.91 21.18 18.76
N ASP A 45 -2.81 22.08 19.19
CA ASP A 45 -2.51 23.07 20.26
C ASP A 45 -3.57 23.04 21.36
N LEU A 46 -3.13 22.69 22.56
CA LEU A 46 -3.97 22.46 23.74
C LEU A 46 -4.01 23.67 24.68
N ARG A 47 -3.44 24.81 24.26
CA ARG A 47 -3.45 26.09 24.98
C ARG A 47 -4.51 27.04 24.40
N PRO A 48 -5.06 27.90 25.25
CA PRO A 48 -6.45 27.85 25.63
C PRO A 48 -7.42 28.11 24.46
N TYR A 49 -8.34 27.18 24.26
CA TYR A 49 -9.56 27.48 23.54
C TYR A 49 -10.37 28.57 24.27
N THR A 50 -11.07 29.42 23.51
CA THR A 50 -11.83 30.57 24.05
C THR A 50 -13.00 30.10 24.94
N LYS A 51 -13.57 31.04 25.74
CA LYS A 51 -14.66 30.82 26.73
C LYS A 51 -15.96 30.13 26.21
N GLN A 52 -16.01 29.68 24.96
CA GLN A 52 -17.16 29.01 24.34
C GLN A 52 -16.93 27.52 23.99
N ALA A 53 -15.68 27.05 23.92
CA ALA A 53 -15.38 25.64 23.62
C ALA A 53 -15.17 24.83 24.92
N PHE A 54 -15.61 23.58 24.89
CA PHE A 54 -15.64 22.67 26.06
C PHE A 54 -14.62 21.53 25.97
N TYR A 55 -13.95 21.41 24.81
CA TYR A 55 -12.95 20.42 24.50
C TYR A 55 -11.86 21.07 23.62
N PRO A 56 -10.58 20.69 23.75
CA PRO A 56 -10.00 19.84 24.79
C PRO A 56 -10.05 20.54 26.17
N HIS A 57 -10.18 19.80 27.27
CA HIS A 57 -10.13 20.39 28.61
C HIS A 57 -9.31 19.57 29.60
N VAL A 58 -8.81 20.21 30.66
CA VAL A 58 -7.93 19.57 31.66
C VAL A 58 -8.67 18.45 32.39
N TYR A 59 -8.18 17.22 32.24
CA TYR A 59 -8.65 16.06 32.97
C TYR A 59 -7.95 15.97 34.33
N ARG A 60 -8.73 16.07 35.42
CA ARG A 60 -8.21 16.13 36.79
C ARG A 60 -7.92 14.78 37.41
N ASN A 61 -8.48 13.70 36.85
CA ASN A 61 -8.22 12.32 37.27
C ASN A 61 -8.59 12.06 38.76
N ASP A 62 -9.72 12.62 39.19
CA ASP A 62 -10.26 12.64 40.56
C ASP A 62 -11.72 12.16 40.62
N GLU A 63 -11.99 10.98 40.06
CA GLU A 63 -13.34 10.41 39.94
C GLU A 63 -14.02 10.18 41.29
N SER A 64 -15.23 10.70 41.45
CA SER A 64 -16.00 10.56 42.69
C SER A 64 -16.74 9.23 42.72
N VAL A 65 -16.40 8.34 43.67
CA VAL A 65 -17.10 7.06 43.86
C VAL A 65 -18.20 7.15 44.92
N PRO A 66 -19.26 6.33 44.84
CA PRO A 66 -20.29 6.25 45.88
C PRO A 66 -19.66 5.97 47.26
N GLY A 67 -19.92 6.84 48.23
CA GLY A 67 -19.29 6.81 49.56
C GLY A 67 -18.27 7.92 49.83
N GLY A 68 -18.01 8.82 48.87
CA GLY A 68 -17.24 10.04 49.10
C GLY A 68 -15.71 9.88 49.05
N GLN A 69 -15.23 8.71 48.64
CA GLN A 69 -13.83 8.51 48.27
C GLN A 69 -13.59 8.96 46.82
N THR A 70 -12.33 9.28 46.48
CA THR A 70 -11.92 9.60 45.10
C THR A 70 -11.03 8.50 44.52
N ARG A 71 -11.31 8.10 43.29
CA ARG A 71 -10.53 7.12 42.51
C ARG A 71 -9.75 7.83 41.41
N LYS A 72 -8.50 7.43 41.20
CA LYS A 72 -7.72 7.82 40.02
C LYS A 72 -7.87 6.75 38.93
N ASN A 73 -8.08 7.17 37.70
CA ASN A 73 -8.12 6.30 36.52
C ASN A 73 -6.72 6.08 35.92
N PHE A 74 -5.80 7.02 36.13
CA PHE A 74 -4.40 6.97 35.69
C PHE A 74 -3.44 7.20 36.86
N GLU A 75 -2.33 6.47 36.87
CA GLU A 75 -1.28 6.63 37.87
C GLU A 75 -0.28 7.73 37.50
N PRO A 76 0.40 8.40 38.47
CA PRO A 76 1.30 9.52 38.19
C PRO A 76 2.40 9.22 37.17
N TYR A 77 2.94 7.99 37.15
CA TYR A 77 3.98 7.60 36.20
C TYR A 77 3.48 7.57 34.74
N GLN A 78 2.17 7.41 34.51
CA GLN A 78 1.57 7.40 33.17
C GLN A 78 1.49 8.80 32.54
N VAL A 79 1.69 9.86 33.32
CA VAL A 79 1.85 11.25 32.84
C VAL A 79 3.32 11.56 32.50
N GLY A 80 4.23 10.63 32.82
CA GLY A 80 5.68 10.81 32.76
C GLY A 80 6.25 11.45 34.03
N TYR A 81 7.57 11.30 34.25
CA TYR A 81 8.30 11.74 35.46
C TYR A 81 8.43 13.27 35.64
N GLU A 82 7.62 14.09 34.96
CA GLU A 82 7.65 15.56 35.02
C GLU A 82 6.25 16.13 35.35
N PRO A 83 5.67 15.85 36.55
CA PRO A 83 4.28 16.17 36.87
C PRO A 83 3.98 17.67 36.90
N ASP A 84 4.97 18.53 37.16
CA ASP A 84 4.82 19.99 37.16
C ASP A 84 4.77 20.58 35.75
N ARG A 85 5.30 19.85 34.76
CA ARG A 85 5.40 20.28 33.36
C ARG A 85 4.33 19.64 32.48
N LYS A 86 3.88 18.42 32.79
CA LYS A 86 2.88 17.69 32.01
C LYS A 86 1.50 17.70 32.67
N GLN A 87 0.46 17.50 31.88
CA GLN A 87 -0.94 17.49 32.33
C GLN A 87 -1.79 16.60 31.42
N LEU A 88 -2.86 16.01 31.98
CA LEU A 88 -3.83 15.23 31.23
C LEU A 88 -4.95 16.13 30.68
N TYR A 89 -5.38 15.86 29.46
CA TYR A 89 -6.52 16.51 28.81
C TYR A 89 -7.52 15.45 28.34
N GLU A 90 -8.81 15.72 28.57
CA GLU A 90 -9.93 14.96 28.02
C GLU A 90 -10.26 15.51 26.63
N VAL A 91 -10.34 14.61 25.64
CA VAL A 91 -10.78 14.93 24.27
C VAL A 91 -11.85 13.92 23.80
N PRO A 92 -12.83 14.36 22.99
CA PRO A 92 -13.81 13.47 22.41
C PRO A 92 -13.16 12.58 21.35
N VAL A 93 -13.59 11.31 21.31
CA VAL A 93 -13.11 10.28 20.36
C VAL A 93 -14.34 9.58 19.81
N ASP A 94 -14.28 9.15 18.54
CA ASP A 94 -15.39 8.51 17.82
C ASP A 94 -16.69 9.35 17.75
N SER A 95 -16.56 10.69 17.74
CA SER A 95 -17.72 11.59 17.64
C SER A 95 -17.51 12.75 16.69
N ARG A 96 -18.58 13.10 15.96
CA ARG A 96 -18.61 14.18 14.95
C ARG A 96 -18.88 15.55 15.60
N ILE A 97 -18.24 15.81 16.73
CA ILE A 97 -18.45 17.03 17.52
C ILE A 97 -17.82 18.25 16.83
N ASP A 98 -18.63 19.27 16.62
CA ASP A 98 -18.18 20.60 16.26
C ASP A 98 -17.58 21.28 17.51
N LEU A 99 -16.25 21.23 17.62
CA LEU A 99 -15.47 21.82 18.71
C LEU A 99 -15.65 23.35 18.84
N SER A 100 -16.12 24.03 17.78
CA SER A 100 -16.41 25.47 17.82
C SER A 100 -17.72 25.80 18.55
N ARG A 101 -18.52 24.78 18.89
CA ARG A 101 -19.85 24.93 19.51
C ARG A 101 -19.93 24.20 20.84
N LYS A 102 -20.81 24.71 21.72
CA LYS A 102 -21.09 24.06 23.00
C LYS A 102 -21.72 22.67 22.78
N PRO A 103 -21.26 21.63 23.51
CA PRO A 103 -21.92 20.33 23.56
C PRO A 103 -23.40 20.40 23.93
N ALA A 104 -24.20 19.51 23.36
CA ALA A 104 -25.58 19.31 23.77
C ALA A 104 -25.63 18.81 25.23
N LYS A 105 -26.71 19.14 25.95
CA LYS A 105 -26.96 18.54 27.27
C LYS A 105 -27.35 17.08 27.09
N ALA A 106 -26.92 16.19 27.99
CA ALA A 106 -27.32 14.78 28.00
C ALA A 106 -28.84 14.59 27.86
N SER A 107 -29.64 15.37 28.60
CA SER A 107 -31.12 15.36 28.49
C SER A 107 -31.67 15.62 27.09
N ASN A 108 -30.94 16.32 26.22
CA ASN A 108 -31.34 16.59 24.84
C ASN A 108 -30.89 15.48 23.87
N ILE A 109 -29.86 14.72 24.25
CA ILE A 109 -29.37 13.52 23.55
C ILE A 109 -30.32 12.34 23.87
N ASP A 110 -30.69 12.14 25.13
CA ASP A 110 -31.71 11.16 25.54
C ASP A 110 -33.08 11.38 24.83
N LEU A 111 -33.44 12.64 24.57
CA LEU A 111 -34.65 13.00 23.82
C LEU A 111 -34.54 12.73 22.31
N GLN A 112 -33.34 12.61 21.76
CA GLN A 112 -33.13 12.17 20.37
C GLN A 112 -33.40 10.67 20.21
N GLU A 113 -32.95 9.84 21.15
CA GLU A 113 -33.24 8.40 21.14
C GLU A 113 -34.74 8.12 21.22
N ARG A 114 -35.49 9.01 21.88
CA ARG A 114 -36.94 8.94 22.08
C ARG A 114 -37.72 9.87 21.14
N CYS A 115 -37.11 10.34 20.04
CA CYS A 115 -37.75 11.32 19.16
C CYS A 115 -38.96 10.75 18.40
N HIS A 116 -39.96 11.60 18.17
CA HIS A 116 -41.17 11.19 17.43
C HIS A 116 -40.82 10.91 15.95
N PRO A 117 -41.35 9.83 15.32
CA PRO A 117 -40.90 9.38 13.99
C PRO A 117 -40.95 10.44 12.88
N ASN A 118 -41.84 11.44 12.98
CA ASN A 118 -41.98 12.51 12.00
C ASN A 118 -40.89 13.60 12.12
N ASP A 119 -40.28 13.81 13.29
CA ASP A 119 -39.20 14.81 13.48
C ASP A 119 -37.82 14.26 13.09
N ARG A 120 -37.70 12.94 12.89
CA ARG A 120 -36.46 12.23 12.60
C ARG A 120 -35.69 12.79 11.41
N GLY A 121 -36.38 13.17 10.32
CA GLY A 121 -35.73 13.78 9.15
C GLY A 121 -35.03 15.11 9.48
N ARG A 122 -35.64 15.94 10.34
CA ARG A 122 -35.05 17.21 10.79
C ARG A 122 -33.83 16.99 11.68
N ILE A 123 -33.87 15.95 12.52
CA ILE A 123 -32.80 15.57 13.44
C ILE A 123 -31.61 14.96 12.68
N VAL A 124 -31.83 14.07 11.71
CA VAL A 124 -30.76 13.49 10.89
C VAL A 124 -30.05 14.56 10.05
N CYS A 125 -30.77 15.53 9.49
CA CYS A 125 -30.16 16.64 8.75
C CYS A 125 -29.48 17.70 9.65
N LYS A 126 -29.72 17.69 10.96
CA LYS A 126 -29.14 18.63 11.94
C LYS A 126 -28.95 17.92 13.29
N PRO A 127 -27.96 17.01 13.42
CA PRO A 127 -27.70 16.34 14.68
C PRO A 127 -27.33 17.36 15.77
N PRO A 128 -27.65 17.07 17.05
CA PRO A 128 -27.11 17.86 18.15
C PRO A 128 -25.58 17.68 18.23
N ASN A 129 -24.93 18.67 18.85
CA ASN A 129 -23.48 18.67 18.99
C ASN A 129 -23.05 17.73 20.13
N ASP A 130 -22.96 16.45 19.85
CA ASP A 130 -22.73 15.39 20.84
C ASP A 130 -21.25 14.97 20.88
N PRO A 131 -20.57 15.04 22.05
CA PRO A 131 -19.21 14.52 22.21
C PRO A 131 -19.13 12.98 22.21
N GLY A 132 -20.26 12.26 22.24
CA GLY A 132 -20.33 10.78 22.24
C GLY A 132 -20.06 10.14 23.60
N THR A 133 -20.01 8.81 23.65
CA THR A 133 -19.71 8.03 24.88
C THR A 133 -18.25 8.14 25.32
N TYR A 134 -17.31 8.12 24.36
CA TYR A 134 -15.89 7.86 24.63
C TYR A 134 -15.04 9.12 24.71
N ARG A 135 -14.04 9.11 25.59
CA ARG A 135 -13.02 10.17 25.68
C ARG A 135 -11.63 9.58 25.61
N GLY A 136 -10.81 10.14 24.72
CA GLY A 136 -9.36 9.98 24.77
C GLY A 136 -8.80 10.85 25.89
N VAL A 137 -7.84 10.32 26.63
CA VAL A 137 -7.06 11.08 27.62
C VAL A 137 -5.64 11.19 27.10
N ILE A 138 -5.21 12.41 26.78
CA ILE A 138 -3.89 12.70 26.22
C ILE A 138 -2.97 13.38 27.23
N VAL A 139 -1.66 13.15 27.12
CA VAL A 139 -0.63 13.84 27.91
C VAL A 139 -0.12 15.04 27.13
N ALA A 140 -0.02 16.20 27.75
CA ALA A 140 0.53 17.40 27.10
C ALA A 140 1.38 18.28 28.02
N ASP A 141 2.31 19.03 27.44
CA ASP A 141 3.11 20.04 28.15
C ASP A 141 2.26 21.28 28.46
N ARG A 142 2.28 21.73 29.72
CA ARG A 142 1.45 22.85 30.23
C ARG A 142 1.82 24.21 29.65
N ALA A 143 3.07 24.41 29.22
CA ALA A 143 3.58 25.67 28.68
C ALA A 143 3.52 25.70 27.14
N THR A 144 3.74 24.57 26.48
CA THR A 144 3.80 24.47 25.02
C THR A 144 2.56 23.85 24.37
N GLY A 145 1.63 23.27 25.15
CA GLY A 145 0.40 22.65 24.63
C GLY A 145 0.66 21.42 23.76
N SER A 146 1.91 20.96 23.70
CA SER A 146 2.36 19.92 22.80
C SER A 146 1.83 18.57 23.26
N ASN A 147 1.05 17.91 22.40
CA ASN A 147 0.54 16.57 22.62
C ASN A 147 1.71 15.56 22.60
N HIS A 148 1.78 14.71 23.63
CA HIS A 148 2.78 13.65 23.81
C HIS A 148 2.21 12.23 23.61
N GLY A 149 0.93 12.11 23.22
CA GLY A 149 0.26 10.83 22.97
C GLY A 149 -0.80 10.46 24.01
N VAL A 150 -1.46 9.33 23.74
CA VAL A 150 -2.62 8.83 24.49
C VAL A 150 -2.21 8.10 25.77
N ALA A 151 -2.71 8.54 26.93
CA ALA A 151 -2.60 7.83 28.20
C ALA A 151 -3.62 6.67 28.31
N GLY A 152 -4.80 6.84 27.71
CA GLY A 152 -5.82 5.80 27.56
C GLY A 152 -7.19 6.36 27.17
N VAL A 153 -8.19 5.48 27.06
CA VAL A 153 -9.60 5.86 26.89
C VAL A 153 -10.36 5.76 28.20
N ILE A 154 -11.29 6.68 28.42
CA ILE A 154 -12.29 6.63 29.49
C ILE A 154 -13.72 6.67 28.91
N TYR A 155 -14.67 6.06 29.61
CA TYR A 155 -16.08 5.97 29.22
C TYR A 155 -17.00 6.15 30.44
N HIS A 156 -18.27 6.47 30.23
CA HIS A 156 -19.27 6.54 31.31
C HIS A 156 -19.80 5.12 31.63
N PRO A 157 -19.77 4.65 32.89
CA PRO A 157 -20.33 3.35 33.24
C PRO A 157 -21.87 3.39 33.28
N GLU A 158 -22.47 2.24 32.97
CA GLU A 158 -23.93 2.07 32.92
C GLU A 158 -24.61 2.59 34.20
N GLY A 159 -25.54 3.54 34.03
CA GLY A 159 -26.26 4.19 35.13
C GLY A 159 -25.56 5.41 35.78
N SER A 160 -24.37 5.82 35.34
CA SER A 160 -23.66 7.01 35.86
C SER A 160 -23.24 7.98 34.75
N SER A 161 -24.07 8.98 34.49
CA SER A 161 -23.80 10.03 33.49
C SER A 161 -22.84 11.14 33.95
N ARG A 162 -22.00 10.88 34.95
CA ARG A 162 -21.12 11.89 35.61
C ARG A 162 -19.73 11.38 36.02
N GLY A 163 -19.55 10.08 36.20
CA GLY A 163 -18.24 9.50 36.49
C GLY A 163 -17.65 8.85 35.25
N PHE A 164 -16.34 8.68 35.24
CA PHE A 164 -15.63 7.96 34.18
C PHE A 164 -14.91 6.71 34.72
N GLU A 165 -14.88 5.66 33.92
CA GLU A 165 -14.01 4.50 34.12
C GLU A 165 -13.00 4.40 32.98
N ARG A 166 -11.79 3.92 33.30
CA ARG A 166 -10.77 3.63 32.29
C ARG A 166 -11.10 2.33 31.56
N ALA A 167 -11.10 2.38 30.23
CA ALA A 167 -11.25 1.21 29.39
C ALA A 167 -10.00 0.31 29.50
N PRO A 168 -10.13 -1.00 29.79
CA PRO A 168 -9.02 -1.94 29.65
C PRO A 168 -8.62 -2.10 28.18
N VAL A 169 -7.35 -2.43 27.95
CA VAL A 169 -6.81 -2.72 26.62
C VAL A 169 -6.72 -4.23 26.44
N GLU A 170 -7.21 -4.74 25.31
CA GLU A 170 -7.18 -6.15 24.94
C GLU A 170 -6.77 -6.34 23.47
N PRO A 171 -6.38 -7.55 23.03
CA PRO A 171 -6.08 -7.82 21.62
C PRO A 171 -7.29 -7.61 20.70
N LEU A 172 -7.03 -7.03 19.53
CA LEU A 172 -8.03 -6.69 18.52
C LEU A 172 -8.84 -7.93 18.10
N ASP A 173 -10.15 -7.86 18.24
CA ASP A 173 -11.05 -8.96 17.88
C ASP A 173 -11.64 -8.78 16.46
N ARG A 174 -12.74 -9.48 16.17
CA ARG A 174 -13.42 -9.37 14.86
C ARG A 174 -14.07 -8.00 14.69
N GLU A 175 -14.71 -7.48 15.73
CA GLU A 175 -15.44 -6.22 15.73
C GLU A 175 -14.45 -5.06 15.59
N GLY A 176 -13.36 -5.05 16.36
CA GLY A 176 -12.28 -4.07 16.22
C GLY A 176 -11.62 -4.09 14.84
N ARG A 177 -11.44 -5.27 14.22
CA ARG A 177 -10.95 -5.39 12.83
C ARG A 177 -11.95 -4.84 11.79
N GLN A 178 -13.25 -4.97 12.03
CA GLN A 178 -14.28 -4.37 11.16
C GLN A 178 -14.33 -2.86 11.35
N TYR A 179 -14.24 -2.37 12.59
CA TYR A 179 -14.15 -0.94 12.91
C TYR A 179 -12.96 -0.28 12.21
N LEU A 180 -11.75 -0.87 12.24
CA LEU A 180 -10.58 -0.32 11.51
C LEU A 180 -10.79 -0.18 10.00
N ARG A 181 -11.56 -1.09 9.38
CA ARG A 181 -11.91 -1.00 7.95
C ARG A 181 -12.91 0.12 7.71
N ARG A 182 -14.00 0.16 8.49
CA ARG A 182 -15.01 1.25 8.45
C ARG A 182 -14.33 2.62 8.62
N PHE A 183 -13.43 2.78 9.58
CA PHE A 183 -12.71 4.03 9.84
C PHE A 183 -11.79 4.44 8.67
N ALA A 184 -11.09 3.49 8.05
CA ALA A 184 -10.29 3.76 6.85
C ALA A 184 -11.18 4.19 5.66
N ASP A 185 -12.28 3.49 5.42
CA ASP A 185 -13.22 3.78 4.33
C ASP A 185 -13.93 5.14 4.51
N ASP A 186 -14.35 5.47 5.75
CA ASP A 186 -14.96 6.77 6.08
C ASP A 186 -13.96 7.92 5.96
N SER A 187 -12.67 7.69 6.28
CA SER A 187 -11.62 8.70 6.11
C SER A 187 -11.32 9.03 4.64
N ALA A 188 -11.67 8.12 3.71
CA ALA A 188 -11.42 8.30 2.28
C ALA A 188 -12.51 9.12 1.56
N ASP A 189 -13.74 9.20 2.08
CA ASP A 189 -14.83 9.98 1.46
C ASP A 189 -15.88 10.45 2.50
N PRO A 190 -15.81 11.71 2.96
CA PRO A 190 -16.75 12.27 3.94
C PRO A 190 -18.23 12.26 3.53
N SER A 191 -18.55 12.03 2.25
CA SER A 191 -19.93 12.01 1.75
C SER A 191 -20.63 10.65 1.92
N ARG A 192 -19.87 9.54 2.04
CA ARG A 192 -20.41 8.16 2.06
C ARG A 192 -21.19 7.81 3.32
N VAL A 193 -20.91 8.49 4.43
CA VAL A 193 -21.51 8.34 5.77
C VAL A 193 -23.02 8.68 5.81
N THR A 194 -23.62 9.10 4.69
CA THR A 194 -25.02 9.58 4.60
C THR A 194 -26.04 8.55 4.09
N THR A 195 -25.62 7.30 3.83
CA THR A 195 -26.50 6.24 3.28
C THR A 195 -27.23 5.45 4.37
N TRP A 196 -28.52 5.12 4.13
CA TRP A 196 -29.34 4.26 5.02
C TRP A 196 -29.86 3.03 4.26
N PRO A 197 -29.78 1.80 4.84
CA PRO A 197 -29.07 1.48 6.08
C PRO A 197 -27.56 1.75 5.95
N PRO A 198 -26.84 1.95 7.07
CA PRO A 198 -25.38 1.98 7.04
C PRO A 198 -24.85 0.69 6.41
N ARG A 199 -23.75 0.76 5.65
CA ARG A 199 -23.17 -0.42 5.03
C ARG A 199 -22.48 -1.30 6.08
N ASP A 200 -22.53 -2.61 5.83
CA ASP A 200 -21.86 -3.66 6.61
C ASP A 200 -22.26 -3.75 8.09
N GLU A 201 -23.44 -3.25 8.46
CA GLU A 201 -24.17 -3.77 9.62
C GLU A 201 -24.59 -5.21 9.33
N ASP A 202 -24.41 -6.11 10.30
CA ASP A 202 -24.86 -7.48 10.12
C ASP A 202 -26.39 -7.57 10.18
N ALA A 203 -26.97 -8.69 9.74
CA ALA A 203 -28.42 -8.82 9.66
C ALA A 203 -29.13 -8.64 11.01
N GLN A 204 -28.44 -8.89 12.13
CA GLN A 204 -28.97 -8.78 13.49
C GLN A 204 -28.89 -7.35 14.04
N ASP A 205 -27.85 -6.59 13.68
CA ASP A 205 -27.80 -5.14 13.92
C ASP A 205 -28.86 -4.40 13.09
N LEU A 206 -29.00 -4.79 11.81
CA LEU A 206 -29.99 -4.24 10.89
C LEU A 206 -31.43 -4.55 11.36
N GLU A 207 -31.70 -5.78 11.80
CA GLU A 207 -32.95 -6.18 12.45
C GLU A 207 -33.18 -5.38 13.76
N THR A 208 -32.15 -5.23 14.60
CA THR A 208 -32.21 -4.42 15.83
C THR A 208 -32.56 -2.96 15.53
N TYR A 209 -32.03 -2.37 14.46
CA TYR A 209 -32.41 -1.02 14.03
C TYR A 209 -33.84 -0.98 13.46
N GLU A 210 -34.27 -1.96 12.68
CA GLU A 210 -35.63 -2.00 12.13
C GLU A 210 -36.70 -2.17 13.23
N ASP A 211 -36.46 -3.05 14.21
CA ASP A 211 -37.32 -3.27 15.39
C ASP A 211 -37.36 -2.05 16.33
N ARG A 212 -36.19 -1.47 16.63
CA ARG A 212 -36.06 -0.25 17.46
C ARG A 212 -36.84 0.93 16.89
N TYR A 213 -37.10 0.94 15.57
CA TYR A 213 -37.73 2.07 14.88
C TYR A 213 -39.09 1.79 14.21
N LYS A 214 -39.65 0.57 14.34
CA LYS A 214 -41.03 0.18 13.95
C LYS A 214 -41.53 0.84 12.65
N LYS A 215 -40.80 0.68 11.55
CA LYS A 215 -41.12 1.36 10.28
C LYS A 215 -42.31 0.71 9.58
N VAL A 216 -43.52 1.22 9.86
CA VAL A 216 -44.72 0.92 9.04
C VAL A 216 -44.44 1.33 7.59
N ARG A 217 -44.36 0.34 6.69
CA ARG A 217 -44.25 0.58 5.24
C ARG A 217 -45.51 1.34 4.81
N ARG A 218 -45.38 2.60 4.40
CA ARG A 218 -46.48 3.30 3.71
C ARG A 218 -46.81 2.53 2.44
N PRO A 219 -48.08 2.17 2.18
CA PRO A 219 -48.43 1.50 0.93
C PRO A 219 -48.07 2.39 -0.26
N ARG A 220 -47.58 1.76 -1.32
CA ARG A 220 -47.18 2.43 -2.56
C ARG A 220 -48.40 3.19 -3.11
N PRO A 221 -48.31 4.50 -3.42
CA PRO A 221 -49.40 5.17 -4.12
C PRO A 221 -49.64 4.46 -5.46
N THR A 222 -50.90 4.20 -5.80
CA THR A 222 -51.30 3.55 -7.04
C THR A 222 -50.74 4.30 -8.24
N GLN A 223 -50.11 3.57 -9.17
CA GLN A 223 -49.59 4.15 -10.41
C GLN A 223 -50.75 4.78 -11.20
N GLN A 224 -50.66 6.08 -11.48
CA GLN A 224 -51.53 6.68 -12.49
C GLN A 224 -51.11 6.18 -13.88
N PRO A 225 -52.07 5.82 -14.76
CA PRO A 225 -51.75 5.32 -16.10
C PRO A 225 -51.06 6.41 -16.92
N LYS A 226 -49.96 6.05 -17.59
CA LYS A 226 -49.19 6.97 -18.43
C LYS A 226 -50.02 7.47 -19.61
N LYS A 227 -50.09 8.79 -19.78
CA LYS A 227 -50.67 9.44 -20.96
C LYS A 227 -49.79 9.12 -22.17
N LYS A 228 -50.35 8.45 -23.17
CA LYS A 228 -49.64 8.05 -24.41
C LYS A 228 -49.61 9.24 -25.38
N LEU A 229 -48.43 9.63 -25.85
CA LEU A 229 -48.30 10.34 -27.12
C LEU A 229 -48.09 9.26 -28.19
N ASP A 230 -48.96 9.23 -29.21
CA ASP A 230 -48.72 8.44 -30.41
C ASP A 230 -48.49 9.39 -31.61
N TYR A 231 -47.42 9.12 -32.35
CA TYR A 231 -47.11 9.78 -33.62
C TYR A 231 -48.03 9.23 -34.73
N LEU A 232 -48.53 10.13 -35.58
CA LEU A 232 -49.21 9.77 -36.83
C LEU A 232 -48.18 9.34 -37.90
N GLN A 233 -48.31 8.13 -38.43
CA GLN A 233 -47.99 7.81 -39.84
C GLN A 233 -48.58 6.46 -40.29
N TYR A 234 -49.29 6.51 -41.42
CA TYR A 234 -49.67 5.45 -42.38
C TYR A 234 -50.38 4.13 -41.94
N LEU A 235 -51.57 3.98 -42.54
CA LEU A 235 -52.44 2.80 -42.71
C LEU A 235 -51.81 1.70 -43.61
N PRO A 236 -52.44 0.51 -43.81
CA PRO A 236 -53.49 -0.16 -43.02
C PRO A 236 -53.23 -1.68 -42.76
N GLY A 237 -54.00 -2.27 -41.83
CA GLY A 237 -54.58 -3.61 -42.06
C GLY A 237 -54.17 -4.78 -41.15
N ALA A 238 -55.03 -5.80 -41.18
CA ALA A 238 -54.96 -7.13 -40.55
C ALA A 238 -55.19 -7.23 -39.02
N HIS A 239 -56.30 -7.89 -38.67
CA HIS A 239 -56.74 -8.18 -37.31
C HIS A 239 -55.99 -9.35 -36.64
N SER A 240 -56.08 -9.36 -35.30
CA SER A 240 -55.71 -10.44 -34.39
C SER A 240 -56.35 -11.80 -34.69
N ARG A 241 -55.68 -12.88 -34.27
CA ARG A 241 -56.29 -14.19 -34.00
C ARG A 241 -55.76 -14.83 -32.71
N HIS A 242 -56.67 -15.06 -31.77
CA HIS A 242 -56.75 -16.29 -30.98
C HIS A 242 -58.16 -16.84 -31.32
N SER A 243 -58.24 -17.95 -32.07
CA SER A 243 -58.43 -19.33 -31.53
C SER A 243 -59.90 -19.56 -31.10
N VAL A 244 -60.66 -20.59 -31.49
CA VAL A 244 -60.38 -21.93 -32.06
C VAL A 244 -61.59 -22.40 -32.94
N THR A 245 -61.42 -23.43 -33.79
CA THR A 245 -62.45 -24.34 -34.37
C THR A 245 -63.52 -23.85 -35.39
N ALA A 246 -63.30 -24.21 -36.66
CA ALA A 246 -64.04 -25.25 -37.42
C ALA A 246 -65.50 -25.04 -37.96
N TRP A 247 -65.59 -24.95 -39.29
CA TRP A 247 -66.63 -25.39 -40.26
C TRP A 247 -68.02 -24.68 -40.38
N ASN A 248 -68.25 -24.14 -41.60
CA ASN A 248 -69.46 -23.95 -42.46
C ASN A 248 -70.89 -23.92 -41.81
N VAL A 249 -71.86 -23.12 -42.25
CA VAL A 249 -72.22 -22.65 -43.63
C VAL A 249 -72.96 -21.29 -43.60
N ASP A 250 -73.04 -20.61 -44.77
CA ASP A 250 -73.74 -19.34 -45.07
C ASP A 250 -75.32 -19.42 -45.04
N PRO A 251 -76.09 -18.35 -45.42
CA PRO A 251 -76.17 -16.98 -44.85
C PRO A 251 -77.63 -16.44 -44.75
N MET A 252 -77.93 -15.32 -44.03
CA MET A 252 -79.08 -14.43 -44.39
C MET A 252 -79.28 -13.12 -43.57
N TRP A 253 -79.72 -12.04 -44.25
CA TRP A 253 -80.23 -10.69 -43.82
C TRP A 253 -79.36 -9.84 -42.84
N THR A 254 -78.88 -8.60 -43.07
CA THR A 254 -79.32 -7.32 -43.73
C THR A 254 -80.20 -6.37 -42.89
N LEU A 255 -79.98 -5.06 -43.05
CA LEU A 255 -80.87 -3.90 -42.74
C LEU A 255 -80.99 -3.50 -41.24
N ASP A 256 -81.08 -2.21 -40.85
CA ASP A 256 -80.90 -0.92 -41.57
C ASP A 256 -80.72 0.26 -40.57
N ASN A 257 -80.33 1.45 -41.07
CA ASN A 257 -80.79 2.84 -40.75
C ASN A 257 -81.19 3.30 -39.32
N SER A 258 -81.12 4.57 -38.91
CA SER A 258 -80.80 5.87 -39.56
C SER A 258 -80.74 7.01 -38.52
N ASP A 259 -80.10 8.14 -38.87
CA ASP A 259 -80.52 9.54 -38.59
C ASP A 259 -80.76 10.06 -37.15
N ASP A 260 -80.68 11.36 -36.82
CA ASP A 260 -80.04 12.57 -37.41
C ASP A 260 -80.17 13.70 -36.35
N THR A 261 -79.67 14.90 -36.67
CA THR A 261 -80.06 16.25 -36.22
C THR A 261 -79.10 17.00 -35.30
N THR A 262 -78.94 18.28 -35.65
CA THR A 262 -78.05 19.28 -35.07
C THR A 262 -78.85 20.48 -34.59
N ALA A 263 -78.40 21.19 -33.54
CA ALA A 263 -78.46 22.67 -33.42
C ALA A 263 -77.92 23.16 -32.04
N PRO A 264 -77.45 24.42 -31.92
CA PRO A 264 -76.78 24.96 -30.71
C PRO A 264 -77.54 26.16 -30.07
N ILE A 265 -76.94 26.86 -29.07
CA ILE A 265 -76.84 28.35 -28.89
C ILE A 265 -76.82 28.89 -27.42
N THR A 266 -75.84 29.78 -27.14
CA THR A 266 -75.62 30.83 -26.09
C THR A 266 -75.85 30.67 -24.56
N VAL A 267 -74.76 30.87 -23.81
CA VAL A 267 -74.42 32.06 -22.96
C VAL A 267 -75.52 32.82 -22.20
N ASN A 268 -75.33 33.02 -20.88
CA ASN A 268 -75.55 34.33 -20.23
C ASN A 268 -74.74 34.54 -18.93
N GLN A 269 -74.53 35.80 -18.53
CA GLN A 269 -73.77 36.24 -17.34
C GLN A 269 -74.66 36.78 -16.20
N ASP A 270 -74.01 37.09 -15.05
CA ASP A 270 -74.31 38.18 -14.09
C ASP A 270 -75.47 37.99 -13.06
N LEU A 271 -75.51 38.62 -11.86
CA LEU A 271 -74.64 39.61 -11.17
C LEU A 271 -74.89 39.70 -9.62
N PHE A 272 -73.99 40.39 -8.88
CA PHE A 272 -74.16 41.07 -7.56
C PHE A 272 -74.48 40.27 -6.25
N THR A 273 -74.30 40.78 -5.02
CA THR A 273 -73.14 41.34 -4.24
C THR A 273 -73.63 41.64 -2.80
N HIS A 274 -72.75 41.66 -1.76
CA HIS A 274 -72.84 42.69 -0.70
C HIS A 274 -71.64 42.83 0.27
N VAL A 275 -71.25 44.10 0.51
CA VAL A 275 -70.60 44.73 1.70
C VAL A 275 -69.12 44.40 2.07
N LYS A 276 -68.43 45.47 2.52
CA LYS A 276 -67.03 45.65 2.95
C LYS A 276 -67.07 46.43 4.30
N PRO A 277 -66.00 46.55 5.15
CA PRO A 277 -64.82 47.36 4.75
C PRO A 277 -63.46 47.15 5.51
N TYR A 278 -62.46 47.96 5.10
CA TYR A 278 -61.28 48.47 5.85
C TYR A 278 -60.09 47.58 6.28
N ILE A 279 -58.95 47.66 5.56
CA ILE A 279 -57.70 48.41 5.91
C ILE A 279 -56.59 48.14 4.86
N MET A 280 -55.83 49.19 4.48
CA MET A 280 -54.62 49.11 3.63
C MET A 280 -53.34 49.07 4.51
N THR A 281 -52.25 48.38 4.16
CA THR A 281 -51.11 48.89 3.34
C THR A 281 -49.90 47.92 3.46
N LEU A 282 -48.79 48.23 2.76
CA LEU A 282 -47.44 47.60 2.77
C LEU A 282 -47.16 46.43 1.79
N SER A 283 -46.88 46.76 0.52
CA SER A 283 -46.14 45.87 -0.40
C SER A 283 -45.14 46.60 -1.34
N TRP A 284 -44.89 47.90 -1.18
CA TRP A 284 -44.16 48.70 -2.18
C TRP A 284 -42.70 49.08 -1.85
N PHE A 285 -42.16 48.68 -0.69
CA PHE A 285 -40.79 49.04 -0.26
C PHE A 285 -39.75 47.92 -0.32
N ARG A 286 -40.10 46.69 -0.74
CA ARG A 286 -39.19 45.52 -0.63
C ARG A 286 -38.21 45.30 -1.80
N CYS A 287 -38.36 45.97 -2.95
CA CYS A 287 -37.49 45.72 -4.12
C CYS A 287 -36.18 46.53 -4.18
N ARG A 288 -36.04 47.68 -3.51
CA ARG A 288 -34.80 48.48 -3.58
C ARG A 288 -33.71 48.07 -2.56
N GLY A 289 -34.08 47.43 -1.44
CA GLY A 289 -33.10 47.01 -0.42
C GLY A 289 -32.16 45.89 -0.88
N ARG A 290 -32.64 44.92 -1.66
CA ARG A 290 -31.83 43.75 -2.07
C ARG A 290 -30.71 44.09 -3.05
N LEU A 291 -30.91 45.07 -3.93
CA LEU A 291 -29.90 45.48 -4.90
C LEU A 291 -28.73 46.23 -4.23
N LEU A 292 -29.03 47.12 -3.27
CA LEU A 292 -28.00 47.83 -2.50
C LEU A 292 -27.18 46.89 -1.62
N ILE A 293 -27.79 45.86 -1.03
CA ILE A 293 -27.08 44.84 -0.24
C ILE A 293 -26.13 44.02 -1.11
N LEU A 294 -26.53 43.63 -2.33
CA LEU A 294 -25.67 42.87 -3.24
C LEU A 294 -24.45 43.69 -3.71
N VAL A 295 -24.64 44.98 -4.04
CA VAL A 295 -23.52 45.87 -4.39
C VAL A 295 -22.59 46.09 -3.18
N ALA A 296 -23.13 46.26 -1.98
CA ALA A 296 -22.32 46.41 -0.76
C ALA A 296 -21.50 45.13 -0.45
N VAL A 297 -22.09 43.94 -0.61
CA VAL A 297 -21.38 42.66 -0.42
C VAL A 297 -20.27 42.48 -1.47
N PHE A 298 -20.51 42.85 -2.72
CA PHE A 298 -19.49 42.74 -3.77
C PHE A 298 -18.31 43.71 -3.55
N LEU A 299 -18.59 44.94 -3.11
CA LEU A 299 -17.56 45.93 -2.76
C LEU A 299 -16.81 45.58 -1.48
N PHE A 300 -17.46 45.00 -0.46
CA PHE A 300 -16.76 44.49 0.73
C PHE A 300 -15.90 43.27 0.40
N GLY A 301 -16.37 42.37 -0.47
CA GLY A 301 -15.62 41.19 -0.91
C GLY A 301 -14.33 41.58 -1.63
N THR A 302 -14.40 42.50 -2.59
CA THR A 302 -13.19 42.97 -3.31
C THR A 302 -12.24 43.73 -2.38
N PHE A 303 -12.74 44.55 -1.45
CA PHE A 303 -11.89 45.25 -0.47
C PHE A 303 -11.23 44.28 0.52
N TYR A 304 -11.91 43.18 0.91
CA TYR A 304 -11.35 42.14 1.78
C TYR A 304 -10.25 41.33 1.07
N CYS A 305 -10.45 40.96 -0.20
CA CYS A 305 -9.45 40.28 -1.02
C CYS A 305 -8.21 41.16 -1.30
N LEU A 306 -8.40 42.45 -1.60
CA LEU A 306 -7.29 43.40 -1.76
C LEU A 306 -6.50 43.58 -0.45
N ARG A 307 -7.18 43.58 0.70
CA ARG A 307 -6.53 43.70 2.01
C ARG A 307 -5.71 42.47 2.37
N GLN A 308 -6.20 41.25 2.08
CA GLN A 308 -5.39 40.03 2.24
C GLN A 308 -4.18 39.98 1.31
N TYR A 309 -4.22 40.61 0.13
CA TYR A 309 -3.03 40.75 -0.73
C TYR A 309 -2.01 41.76 -0.19
N THR A 310 -2.42 42.78 0.59
CA THR A 310 -1.48 43.75 1.19
C THR A 310 -0.87 43.28 2.52
N ASP A 311 -1.55 42.43 3.30
CA ASP A 311 -1.04 41.93 4.59
C ASP A 311 -0.01 40.78 4.45
N MET A 312 0.27 40.29 3.23
CA MET A 312 1.40 39.39 2.96
C MET A 312 2.78 40.10 2.85
N ALA A 313 2.84 41.41 3.07
CA ALA A 313 4.05 42.21 2.82
C ALA A 313 4.93 42.53 4.06
N SER A 314 4.56 42.09 5.27
CA SER A 314 5.08 42.69 6.53
C SER A 314 5.42 41.71 7.67
N LEU A 315 6.02 40.55 7.38
CA LEU A 315 6.78 39.74 8.37
C LEU A 315 8.14 39.32 7.79
N PRO A 316 9.17 39.04 8.62
CA PRO A 316 10.57 39.25 8.23
C PRO A 316 11.08 38.28 7.16
N LYS A 317 11.71 38.84 6.11
CA LYS A 317 12.27 38.13 4.95
C LYS A 317 13.51 37.26 5.24
N SER A 318 13.77 36.89 6.50
CA SER A 318 15.01 36.25 6.95
C SER A 318 14.91 34.74 7.24
N SER A 319 13.76 34.09 7.06
CA SER A 319 13.62 32.64 7.31
C SER A 319 12.98 31.79 6.21
N LEU A 320 12.36 32.37 5.16
CA LEU A 320 11.88 31.60 4.00
C LEU A 320 12.94 31.39 2.91
N LEU A 321 13.98 32.22 2.85
CA LEU A 321 15.07 32.09 1.86
C LEU A 321 16.13 31.04 2.25
N ALA A 322 16.13 30.54 3.49
CA ALA A 322 17.07 29.52 3.96
C ALA A 322 16.65 28.06 3.65
N LEU A 323 15.40 27.85 3.20
CA LEU A 323 14.85 26.53 2.83
C LEU A 323 14.58 26.40 1.32
N LEU A 324 14.79 27.46 0.54
CA LEU A 324 14.60 27.50 -0.92
C LEU A 324 15.86 27.91 -1.70
N SER A 325 16.92 28.35 -1.02
CA SER A 325 18.28 28.14 -1.55
C SER A 325 18.48 26.63 -1.69
N ALA A 326 18.69 26.15 -2.92
CA ALA A 326 18.84 24.74 -3.27
C ALA A 326 19.53 23.98 -2.14
N ALA A 327 18.81 23.03 -1.53
CA ALA A 327 19.43 22.16 -0.55
C ALA A 327 20.68 21.59 -1.20
N PRO A 328 21.89 21.89 -0.69
CA PRO A 328 22.97 20.99 -0.94
C PRO A 328 22.44 19.66 -0.41
N VAL A 329 22.39 18.63 -1.26
CA VAL A 329 22.68 17.30 -0.76
C VAL A 329 23.87 17.52 0.16
N VAL A 330 23.75 17.19 1.45
CA VAL A 330 24.91 17.25 2.33
C VAL A 330 25.76 16.09 1.86
N LEU A 331 26.51 16.30 0.77
CA LEU A 331 27.55 15.40 0.33
C LEU A 331 28.37 15.18 1.60
N SER A 332 28.51 13.91 1.97
CA SER A 332 29.43 13.55 3.03
C SER A 332 30.73 14.30 2.78
N LYS A 333 31.25 14.92 3.85
CA LYS A 333 32.53 15.64 3.76
C LYS A 333 33.70 14.71 3.42
N ASP A 334 33.49 13.39 3.50
CA ASP A 334 34.35 12.37 2.92
C ASP A 334 34.06 12.21 1.41
N PRO A 335 35.02 12.52 0.52
CA PRO A 335 34.91 12.29 -0.93
C PRO A 335 34.56 10.84 -1.31
N LYS A 336 34.90 9.86 -0.47
CA LYS A 336 34.61 8.43 -0.70
C LYS A 336 33.14 8.05 -0.51
N MET A 337 32.32 8.93 0.07
CA MET A 337 30.90 8.64 0.35
C MET A 337 29.97 9.43 -0.56
N GLN A 338 30.50 9.90 -1.70
CA GLN A 338 29.76 10.67 -2.69
C GLN A 338 29.09 9.75 -3.71
N TRP A 339 27.99 10.25 -4.28
CA TRP A 339 27.37 9.64 -5.44
C TRP A 339 28.18 9.98 -6.70
N PHE A 340 28.55 8.95 -7.46
CA PHE A 340 29.19 9.06 -8.76
C PHE A 340 28.17 8.67 -9.84
N PRO A 341 27.98 9.48 -10.89
CA PRO A 341 27.00 9.17 -11.94
C PRO A 341 27.32 7.84 -12.64
N PRO A 342 26.31 7.06 -13.05
CA PRO A 342 26.49 5.97 -13.99
C PRO A 342 26.96 6.50 -15.37
N SER A 343 27.51 5.64 -16.22
CA SER A 343 27.82 6.02 -17.60
C SER A 343 26.54 6.26 -18.42
N ASN A 344 26.58 7.24 -19.33
CA ASN A 344 25.50 7.43 -20.31
C ASN A 344 25.46 6.24 -21.27
N ASN A 345 24.29 5.61 -21.40
CA ASN A 345 24.06 4.40 -22.18
C ASN A 345 22.61 4.37 -22.71
N HIS A 346 22.24 3.32 -23.45
CA HIS A 346 20.92 3.22 -24.08
C HIS A 346 19.75 3.06 -23.09
N ILE A 347 20.00 2.59 -21.87
CA ILE A 347 18.97 2.34 -20.84
C ILE A 347 18.59 3.64 -20.11
N ASN A 348 19.54 4.51 -19.78
CA ASN A 348 19.27 5.76 -19.07
C ASN A 348 18.94 6.97 -19.99
N GLY A 349 18.99 6.78 -21.31
CA GLY A 349 18.52 7.76 -22.30
C GLY A 349 16.99 7.77 -22.46
N LEU A 350 16.30 8.80 -21.95
CA LEU A 350 14.83 8.88 -22.01
C LEU A 350 14.27 8.89 -23.44
N ASP A 351 14.92 9.60 -24.37
CA ASP A 351 14.46 9.66 -25.76
C ASP A 351 14.63 8.33 -26.51
N GLU A 352 15.65 7.54 -26.15
CA GLU A 352 15.85 6.16 -26.62
C GLU A 352 14.82 5.21 -25.99
N ALA A 353 14.53 5.36 -24.69
CA ALA A 353 13.50 4.55 -24.03
C ALA A 353 12.12 4.73 -24.71
N ILE A 354 11.74 5.96 -25.03
CA ILE A 354 10.48 6.28 -25.71
C ILE A 354 10.50 5.83 -27.18
N ASN A 355 11.51 6.24 -27.96
CA ASN A 355 11.46 6.16 -29.43
C ASN A 355 12.28 5.03 -30.06
N GLY A 356 13.12 4.35 -29.29
CA GLY A 356 13.98 3.26 -29.78
C GLY A 356 13.20 2.02 -30.23
N ASP A 357 13.87 1.15 -30.98
CA ASP A 357 13.30 -0.11 -31.46
C ASP A 357 13.73 -1.30 -30.58
N GLY A 358 12.86 -2.30 -30.47
CA GLY A 358 13.13 -3.52 -29.71
C GLY A 358 13.36 -3.28 -28.21
N THR A 359 14.23 -4.11 -27.62
CA THR A 359 14.48 -4.21 -26.17
C THR A 359 15.99 -4.21 -25.84
N TYR A 360 16.83 -3.54 -26.64
CA TYR A 360 18.30 -3.60 -26.52
C TYR A 360 18.90 -5.02 -26.66
N GLY A 361 18.16 -5.94 -27.30
CA GLY A 361 18.52 -7.36 -27.39
C GLY A 361 18.16 -8.20 -26.15
N PHE A 362 17.40 -7.64 -25.20
CA PHE A 362 16.97 -8.33 -23.98
C PHE A 362 15.85 -9.33 -24.27
N ILE A 363 15.91 -10.48 -23.60
CA ILE A 363 14.96 -11.59 -23.72
C ILE A 363 13.81 -11.41 -22.71
N TYR A 364 12.57 -11.61 -23.16
CA TYR A 364 11.33 -11.41 -22.37
C TYR A 364 10.30 -12.55 -22.52
N ASP A 365 10.55 -13.52 -23.39
CA ASP A 365 9.61 -14.54 -23.87
C ASP A 365 10.02 -15.98 -23.55
N SER A 366 11.20 -16.19 -22.95
CA SER A 366 11.75 -17.51 -22.66
C SER A 366 12.69 -17.48 -21.46
N SER A 367 12.57 -18.44 -20.54
CA SER A 367 13.60 -18.67 -19.51
C SER A 367 14.88 -19.32 -20.06
N HIS A 368 14.83 -19.92 -21.25
CA HIS A 368 16.00 -20.54 -21.88
C HIS A 368 16.80 -19.52 -22.69
N THR A 369 18.05 -19.27 -22.28
CA THR A 369 19.06 -18.53 -23.05
C THR A 369 20.07 -19.53 -23.64
N PRO A 370 20.26 -19.60 -24.97
CA PRO A 370 21.25 -20.49 -25.58
C PRO A 370 22.68 -20.18 -25.13
N ASP A 371 23.52 -21.21 -24.99
CA ASP A 371 24.90 -21.09 -24.49
C ASP A 371 25.77 -20.04 -25.19
N LYS A 372 25.58 -19.85 -26.49
CA LYS A 372 26.34 -18.87 -27.30
C LYS A 372 25.95 -17.42 -27.00
N ASP A 373 24.75 -17.22 -26.46
CA ASP A 373 24.13 -15.92 -26.15
C ASP A 373 24.05 -15.69 -24.62
N TYR A 374 24.57 -16.63 -23.82
CA TYR A 374 24.49 -16.59 -22.35
C TYR A 374 25.22 -15.36 -21.78
N GLY A 375 24.66 -14.78 -20.72
CA GLY A 375 25.09 -13.48 -20.21
C GLY A 375 24.41 -12.28 -20.87
N THR A 376 23.56 -12.49 -21.88
CA THR A 376 22.56 -11.49 -22.31
C THR A 376 21.50 -11.33 -21.22
N TYR A 377 20.97 -10.11 -21.03
CA TYR A 377 19.87 -9.89 -20.08
C TYR A 377 18.64 -10.68 -20.50
N ASN A 378 18.05 -11.39 -19.55
CA ASN A 378 16.82 -12.14 -19.74
C ASN A 378 15.91 -11.90 -18.53
N TRP A 379 14.74 -11.31 -18.77
CA TRP A 379 13.77 -11.01 -17.70
C TRP A 379 13.22 -12.26 -17.02
N CYS A 380 13.04 -13.35 -17.78
CA CYS A 380 12.44 -14.60 -17.30
C CYS A 380 13.39 -15.42 -16.41
N ASN A 381 14.66 -15.46 -16.76
CA ASN A 381 15.71 -16.14 -16.02
C ASN A 381 17.05 -15.46 -16.33
N MET A 382 17.49 -14.58 -15.44
CA MET A 382 18.72 -13.82 -15.59
C MET A 382 19.94 -14.74 -15.61
N PRO A 383 20.99 -14.40 -16.40
CA PRO A 383 22.25 -15.10 -16.31
C PRO A 383 22.83 -15.01 -14.90
N HIS A 384 23.55 -16.04 -14.48
CA HIS A 384 24.13 -16.20 -13.16
C HIS A 384 25.49 -16.91 -13.28
N ALA A 385 26.23 -17.05 -12.19
CA ALA A 385 27.54 -17.68 -12.21
C ALA A 385 27.40 -19.17 -12.55
N ARG A 386 27.88 -19.55 -13.73
CA ARG A 386 27.89 -20.92 -14.25
C ARG A 386 29.31 -21.37 -14.57
N LYS A 387 29.60 -22.66 -14.33
CA LYS A 387 30.92 -23.29 -14.46
C LYS A 387 31.64 -23.08 -15.80
N ARG A 388 30.91 -22.83 -16.89
CA ARG A 388 31.47 -22.60 -18.23
C ARG A 388 31.97 -21.17 -18.44
N GLU A 389 31.24 -20.18 -17.93
CA GLU A 389 31.55 -18.76 -18.09
C GLU A 389 32.42 -18.21 -16.94
N TYR A 390 32.41 -18.89 -15.79
CA TYR A 390 33.10 -18.46 -14.58
C TYR A 390 34.63 -18.41 -14.73
N LYS A 391 35.20 -17.22 -14.52
CA LYS A 391 36.66 -17.01 -14.58
C LYS A 391 37.30 -17.27 -13.22
N LYS A 392 38.09 -18.36 -13.13
CA LYS A 392 38.93 -18.63 -11.96
C LYS A 392 39.95 -17.48 -11.73
N PRO A 393 40.09 -16.96 -10.50
CA PRO A 393 41.21 -16.09 -10.14
C PRO A 393 42.57 -16.77 -10.29
N SER A 394 43.64 -15.98 -10.24
CA SER A 394 45.00 -16.52 -10.18
C SER A 394 45.24 -17.32 -8.89
N LYS A 395 46.14 -18.31 -8.96
CA LYS A 395 46.42 -19.25 -7.85
C LYS A 395 46.98 -18.60 -6.57
N GLU A 396 47.31 -17.31 -6.61
CA GLU A 396 47.73 -16.55 -5.43
C GLU A 396 46.53 -16.12 -4.56
N TYR A 397 45.30 -16.19 -5.06
CA TYR A 397 44.08 -15.85 -4.31
C TYR A 397 43.34 -17.12 -3.88
N GLU A 398 43.23 -17.31 -2.58
CA GLU A 398 42.53 -18.43 -1.94
C GLU A 398 41.13 -17.97 -1.50
N LEU A 399 40.07 -18.59 -2.01
CA LEU A 399 38.69 -18.25 -1.63
C LEU A 399 38.42 -18.64 -0.16
N LYS A 400 37.82 -17.73 0.61
CA LYS A 400 37.55 -17.91 2.06
C LYS A 400 36.08 -17.84 2.43
N TYR A 401 35.29 -17.04 1.73
CA TYR A 401 33.86 -16.88 1.99
C TYR A 401 33.13 -16.43 0.74
N VAL A 402 31.89 -16.88 0.58
CA VAL A 402 30.97 -16.48 -0.47
C VAL A 402 29.65 -16.05 0.16
N GLU A 403 29.14 -14.89 -0.23
CA GLU A 403 27.78 -14.48 0.11
C GLU A 403 27.03 -14.06 -1.14
N VAL A 404 25.89 -14.70 -1.39
CA VAL A 404 25.03 -14.44 -2.54
C VAL A 404 23.76 -13.75 -2.07
N ILE A 405 23.27 -12.80 -2.87
CA ILE A 405 21.88 -12.36 -2.82
C ILE A 405 21.24 -12.53 -4.19
N GLN A 406 20.05 -13.11 -4.23
CA GLN A 406 19.36 -13.52 -5.45
C GLN A 406 17.90 -13.04 -5.41
N ARG A 407 17.39 -12.45 -6.50
CA ARG A 407 15.93 -12.26 -6.66
C ARG A 407 15.24 -13.62 -6.76
N HIS A 408 13.99 -13.71 -6.31
CA HIS A 408 13.14 -14.84 -6.66
C HIS A 408 13.07 -15.08 -8.18
N HIS A 409 12.71 -16.31 -8.58
CA HIS A 409 12.53 -16.67 -9.98
C HIS A 409 11.13 -16.31 -10.52
N LYS A 410 10.85 -16.73 -11.75
CA LYS A 410 9.65 -16.47 -12.54
C LYS A 410 8.33 -16.74 -11.78
N ARG A 411 7.52 -15.70 -11.64
CA ARG A 411 6.27 -15.66 -10.86
C ARG A 411 5.10 -15.08 -11.66
N THR A 412 3.88 -15.27 -11.17
CA THR A 412 2.72 -14.49 -11.61
C THR A 412 2.91 -12.99 -11.27
N PRO A 413 2.17 -12.09 -11.93
CA PRO A 413 2.18 -10.65 -11.61
C PRO A 413 1.70 -10.38 -10.17
N TYR A 414 1.98 -9.19 -9.67
CA TYR A 414 1.31 -8.71 -8.45
C TYR A 414 -0.19 -8.48 -8.68
N ALA A 415 -0.99 -8.65 -7.62
CA ALA A 415 -2.44 -8.42 -7.65
C ALA A 415 -2.81 -6.95 -7.95
N SER A 416 -2.04 -6.01 -7.41
CA SER A 416 -2.15 -4.56 -7.66
C SER A 416 -1.91 -4.17 -9.13
N ASN A 417 -1.20 -5.03 -9.87
CA ASN A 417 -0.76 -4.75 -11.23
C ASN A 417 -1.73 -5.35 -12.26
N ALA A 418 -2.87 -5.90 -11.81
CA ALA A 418 -3.95 -6.38 -12.66
C ALA A 418 -4.74 -5.23 -13.28
N PHE A 419 -5.26 -5.42 -14.49
CA PHE A 419 -6.21 -4.48 -15.07
C PHE A 419 -7.61 -4.65 -14.42
N PRO A 420 -8.47 -3.61 -14.41
CA PRO A 420 -9.78 -3.70 -13.73
C PRO A 420 -10.64 -4.90 -14.16
N VAL A 421 -10.53 -5.32 -15.42
CA VAL A 421 -11.08 -6.58 -15.93
C VAL A 421 -10.03 -7.28 -16.80
N GLU A 422 -9.70 -8.52 -16.46
CA GLU A 422 -8.72 -9.33 -17.20
C GLU A 422 -9.38 -10.22 -18.27
N PRO A 423 -8.82 -10.32 -19.49
CA PRO A 423 -9.47 -10.99 -20.62
C PRO A 423 -9.37 -12.53 -20.60
N TYR A 424 -8.60 -13.11 -19.68
CA TYR A 424 -8.43 -14.56 -19.53
C TYR A 424 -7.91 -14.93 -18.15
N GLN A 425 -7.93 -16.24 -17.84
CA GLN A 425 -7.49 -16.76 -16.55
C GLN A 425 -5.98 -17.03 -16.42
N TRP A 426 -5.51 -16.95 -15.19
CA TRP A 426 -4.17 -17.35 -14.74
C TRP A 426 -4.31 -18.52 -13.75
N ASN A 427 -4.16 -19.75 -14.27
CA ASN A 427 -4.31 -20.97 -13.50
C ASN A 427 -2.94 -21.60 -13.20
N CYS A 428 -2.76 -22.08 -11.97
CA CYS A 428 -1.50 -22.59 -11.41
C CYS A 428 -1.62 -24.06 -10.99
N ASP A 429 -2.38 -24.85 -11.75
CA ASP A 429 -2.80 -26.21 -11.38
C ASP A 429 -1.68 -27.28 -11.49
N ASN A 430 -0.53 -26.91 -12.07
CA ASN A 430 0.64 -27.76 -12.29
C ASN A 430 1.66 -27.75 -11.14
N GLN A 431 1.32 -27.17 -9.99
CA GLN A 431 2.18 -27.10 -8.81
C GLN A 431 1.37 -27.12 -7.51
N GLY A 432 2.04 -27.39 -6.38
CA GLY A 432 1.44 -27.34 -5.05
C GLY A 432 2.24 -26.43 -4.12
N LEU A 433 1.56 -25.52 -3.43
CA LEU A 433 2.19 -24.65 -2.43
C LEU A 433 2.11 -25.31 -1.04
N PHE A 434 3.24 -25.77 -0.51
CA PHE A 434 3.28 -26.51 0.75
C PHE A 434 3.35 -25.57 1.96
N TYR A 435 2.38 -25.71 2.88
CA TYR A 435 2.26 -24.90 4.09
C TYR A 435 1.98 -25.79 5.29
N PHE A 436 3.03 -26.27 5.96
CA PHE A 436 2.90 -27.08 7.17
C PHE A 436 4.09 -26.88 8.12
N GLY A 437 3.84 -27.06 9.41
CA GLY A 437 4.89 -27.20 10.42
C GLY A 437 5.25 -28.65 10.67
N ARG A 438 6.50 -28.91 11.06
CA ARG A 438 6.97 -30.21 11.55
C ARG A 438 7.67 -30.03 12.89
N GLN A 439 7.44 -30.94 13.84
CA GLN A 439 8.13 -30.94 15.13
C GLN A 439 9.56 -31.49 14.98
N PHE A 440 10.51 -30.85 15.66
CA PHE A 440 11.91 -31.29 15.77
C PHE A 440 12.15 -31.96 17.14
N THR A 441 11.50 -33.10 17.37
CA THR A 441 11.78 -33.99 18.51
C THR A 441 12.66 -35.16 18.07
N GLU A 442 13.21 -35.93 19.02
CA GLU A 442 13.99 -37.15 18.72
C GLU A 442 13.17 -38.21 17.96
N THR A 443 11.86 -38.28 18.23
CA THR A 443 10.91 -39.16 17.54
C THR A 443 9.76 -38.34 16.95
N PRO A 444 9.98 -37.62 15.83
CA PRO A 444 9.00 -36.72 15.27
C PRO A 444 7.94 -37.52 14.51
N LYS A 445 6.66 -37.27 14.78
CA LYS A 445 5.56 -37.85 13.99
C LYS A 445 5.65 -37.31 12.55
N PRO A 446 5.61 -38.16 11.52
CA PRO A 446 5.61 -37.69 10.14
C PRO A 446 4.33 -36.89 9.88
N ASN A 447 4.46 -35.70 9.30
CA ASN A 447 3.33 -34.91 8.85
C ASN A 447 2.91 -35.33 7.43
N ALA A 448 1.63 -35.17 7.10
CA ALA A 448 1.20 -35.21 5.71
C ALA A 448 1.78 -34.00 4.95
N GLN A 449 2.19 -34.20 3.71
CA GLN A 449 2.62 -33.12 2.81
C GLN A 449 1.39 -32.44 2.19
N GLY A 450 0.61 -31.75 3.02
CA GLY A 450 -0.52 -30.95 2.57
C GLY A 450 -0.05 -29.72 1.78
N TYR A 451 -0.69 -29.45 0.65
CA TYR A 451 -0.44 -28.27 -0.16
C TYR A 451 -1.76 -27.54 -0.46
N TRP A 452 -1.66 -26.24 -0.72
CA TRP A 452 -2.77 -25.45 -1.20
C TRP A 452 -2.95 -25.66 -2.70
N LYS A 453 -4.17 -26.05 -3.08
CA LYS A 453 -4.65 -26.08 -4.46
C LYS A 453 -5.72 -25.00 -4.60
N GLY A 454 -5.40 -23.92 -5.30
CA GLY A 454 -6.38 -22.87 -5.61
C GLY A 454 -7.51 -23.42 -6.46
N PHE A 455 -8.70 -22.84 -6.31
CA PHE A 455 -9.88 -23.20 -7.09
C PHE A 455 -10.80 -21.99 -7.27
N ILE A 456 -11.56 -21.99 -8.36
CA ILE A 456 -12.67 -21.06 -8.58
C ILE A 456 -13.97 -21.85 -8.44
N SER A 457 -14.97 -21.28 -7.77
CA SER A 457 -16.30 -21.88 -7.67
C SER A 457 -17.21 -21.34 -8.77
N GLU A 458 -17.70 -22.22 -9.65
CA GLU A 458 -18.62 -21.86 -10.74
C GLU A 458 -19.95 -21.25 -10.26
N ILE A 459 -20.34 -21.54 -9.01
CA ILE A 459 -21.58 -21.04 -8.40
C ILE A 459 -21.39 -19.78 -7.55
N ASN A 460 -20.15 -19.32 -7.34
CA ASN A 460 -19.89 -18.11 -6.56
C ASN A 460 -20.03 -16.86 -7.45
N PRO A 461 -21.05 -16.00 -7.25
CA PRO A 461 -21.24 -14.81 -8.06
C PRO A 461 -20.20 -13.70 -7.79
N PHE A 462 -19.43 -13.81 -6.70
CA PHE A 462 -18.40 -12.85 -6.34
C PHE A 462 -17.08 -13.16 -7.06
N ILE A 463 -16.91 -12.55 -8.24
CA ILE A 463 -15.65 -12.57 -9.01
C ILE A 463 -14.74 -11.45 -8.47
N PRO A 464 -13.47 -11.72 -8.10
CA PRO A 464 -12.53 -10.68 -7.71
C PRO A 464 -12.21 -9.77 -8.90
N SER A 465 -12.02 -8.48 -8.66
CA SER A 465 -11.45 -7.55 -9.64
C SER A 465 -9.99 -7.91 -9.93
N GLY A 466 -9.53 -7.70 -11.16
CA GLY A 466 -8.17 -8.04 -11.55
C GLY A 466 -8.00 -9.48 -12.04
N TRP A 467 -6.92 -10.14 -11.62
CA TRP A 467 -6.57 -11.48 -12.06
C TRP A 467 -7.59 -12.53 -11.61
N ILE A 468 -8.20 -13.21 -12.59
CA ILE A 468 -9.09 -14.35 -12.37
C ILE A 468 -8.26 -15.63 -12.58
N GLY A 469 -8.37 -16.61 -11.68
CA GLY A 469 -7.71 -17.92 -11.88
C GLY A 469 -7.53 -18.73 -10.60
N SER A 470 -6.86 -19.89 -10.70
CA SER A 470 -6.45 -20.70 -9.54
C SER A 470 -5.12 -20.28 -8.91
N CYS A 471 -4.35 -19.38 -9.53
CA CYS A 471 -3.14 -18.82 -8.93
C CYS A 471 -3.44 -17.89 -7.74
N GLN A 472 -2.49 -17.81 -6.81
CA GLN A 472 -2.32 -16.69 -5.89
C GLN A 472 -1.48 -15.60 -6.59
N PHE A 473 -1.64 -14.33 -6.19
CA PHE A 473 -0.97 -13.19 -6.84
C PHE A 473 -0.26 -12.32 -5.81
N PRO A 474 1.09 -12.24 -5.83
CA PRO A 474 2.00 -13.05 -6.66
C PRO A 474 2.12 -14.50 -6.15
N GLN A 475 2.57 -15.41 -7.02
CA GLN A 475 2.94 -16.79 -6.71
C GLN A 475 4.08 -17.22 -7.65
N ILE A 476 5.07 -17.98 -7.15
CA ILE A 476 6.07 -18.62 -8.02
C ILE A 476 5.37 -19.51 -9.06
N THR A 477 5.92 -19.67 -10.25
CA THR A 477 5.39 -20.63 -11.24
C THR A 477 6.20 -21.91 -11.27
N ALA A 478 5.64 -23.00 -11.81
CA ALA A 478 6.37 -24.26 -11.99
C ALA A 478 7.68 -24.06 -12.78
N GLU A 479 7.64 -23.24 -13.84
CA GLU A 479 8.83 -22.88 -14.61
C GLU A 479 9.84 -22.07 -13.77
N GLY A 480 9.37 -21.21 -12.87
CA GLY A 480 10.26 -20.52 -11.90
C GLY A 480 10.85 -21.43 -10.83
N LEU A 481 10.20 -22.55 -10.51
CA LEU A 481 10.73 -23.60 -9.65
C LEU A 481 11.83 -24.40 -10.38
N ASP A 482 11.63 -24.70 -11.67
CA ASP A 482 12.65 -25.33 -12.53
C ASP A 482 13.87 -24.42 -12.75
N ASP A 483 13.64 -23.13 -13.08
CA ASP A 483 14.70 -22.12 -13.21
C ASP A 483 15.53 -22.02 -11.92
N SER A 484 14.87 -22.05 -10.76
CA SER A 484 15.53 -22.04 -9.46
C SER A 484 16.37 -23.29 -9.17
N TRP A 485 15.97 -24.46 -9.69
CA TRP A 485 16.76 -25.68 -9.58
C TRP A 485 18.03 -25.60 -10.41
N VAL A 486 17.93 -25.08 -11.64
CA VAL A 486 19.09 -24.86 -12.53
C VAL A 486 20.09 -23.90 -11.87
N HIS A 487 19.61 -22.80 -11.29
CA HIS A 487 20.46 -21.83 -10.58
C HIS A 487 21.24 -22.50 -9.43
N GLY A 488 20.56 -23.30 -8.59
CA GLY A 488 21.21 -24.03 -7.49
C GLY A 488 22.27 -25.03 -7.97
N LYS A 489 21.99 -25.76 -9.05
CA LYS A 489 22.94 -26.67 -9.71
C LYS A 489 24.16 -25.90 -10.25
N ASP A 490 23.95 -24.79 -10.93
CA ASP A 490 25.03 -24.06 -11.61
C ASP A 490 25.99 -23.40 -10.59
N LEU A 491 25.47 -22.91 -9.45
CA LEU A 491 26.32 -22.45 -8.33
C LEU A 491 27.03 -23.59 -7.58
N TYR A 492 26.43 -24.79 -7.48
CA TYR A 492 27.17 -25.97 -7.00
C TYR A 492 28.33 -26.33 -7.94
N GLU A 493 28.09 -26.30 -9.25
CA GLU A 493 29.12 -26.57 -10.24
C GLU A 493 30.26 -25.54 -10.22
N VAL A 494 30.00 -24.27 -9.86
CA VAL A 494 31.05 -23.28 -9.60
C VAL A 494 31.77 -23.55 -8.27
N TYR A 495 31.05 -23.57 -7.14
CA TYR A 495 31.69 -23.54 -5.83
C TYR A 495 32.17 -24.91 -5.34
N HIS A 496 31.57 -26.01 -5.78
CA HIS A 496 32.03 -27.37 -5.47
C HIS A 496 32.92 -27.94 -6.59
N ASP A 497 32.36 -28.20 -7.79
CA ASP A 497 33.11 -28.93 -8.82
C ASP A 497 34.32 -28.15 -9.34
N LEU A 498 34.14 -26.85 -9.60
CA LEU A 498 35.14 -26.03 -10.27
C LEU A 498 36.17 -25.48 -9.29
N LEU A 499 35.76 -25.12 -8.07
CA LEU A 499 36.62 -24.47 -7.07
C LEU A 499 36.97 -25.33 -5.85
N SER A 500 36.25 -26.43 -5.59
CA SER A 500 36.41 -27.27 -4.40
C SER A 500 36.33 -26.49 -3.08
N PHE A 501 35.46 -25.47 -3.04
CA PHE A 501 35.34 -24.53 -1.92
C PHE A 501 34.24 -24.95 -0.92
N ILE A 502 33.03 -25.26 -1.39
CA ILE A 502 31.95 -25.77 -0.52
C ILE A 502 32.02 -27.30 -0.39
N PRO A 503 31.58 -27.90 0.74
CA PRO A 503 31.56 -29.35 0.90
C PRO A 503 30.61 -30.05 -0.07
N GLY A 504 30.94 -31.29 -0.42
CA GLY A 504 30.17 -32.10 -1.36
C GLY A 504 28.84 -32.63 -0.79
N ARG A 505 27.98 -33.12 -1.68
CA ARG A 505 26.64 -33.67 -1.34
C ARG A 505 26.63 -34.78 -0.28
N LYS A 506 27.75 -35.48 -0.09
CA LYS A 506 27.93 -36.58 0.89
C LYS A 506 28.67 -36.15 2.17
N GLU A 507 29.12 -34.90 2.23
CA GLU A 507 29.86 -34.31 3.36
C GLU A 507 28.90 -33.49 4.23
N ASP A 508 29.38 -33.05 5.40
CA ASP A 508 28.64 -32.10 6.23
C ASP A 508 28.72 -30.68 5.65
N TRP A 509 27.97 -30.46 4.58
CA TRP A 509 27.75 -29.13 4.03
C TRP A 509 26.85 -28.27 4.93
N ARG A 510 25.99 -28.88 5.76
CA ARG A 510 24.97 -28.17 6.57
C ARG A 510 25.58 -27.35 7.70
N SER A 511 26.75 -27.72 8.23
CA SER A 511 27.49 -26.85 9.16
C SER A 511 28.17 -25.66 8.48
N LYS A 512 28.50 -25.77 7.18
CA LYS A 512 29.29 -24.77 6.42
C LYS A 512 28.50 -23.88 5.47
N VAL A 513 27.27 -24.27 5.13
CA VAL A 513 26.43 -23.58 4.14
C VAL A 513 25.05 -23.26 4.72
N LYS A 514 24.61 -22.01 4.56
CA LYS A 514 23.37 -21.46 5.13
C LYS A 514 22.54 -20.74 4.08
N PHE A 515 21.23 -20.67 4.33
CA PHE A 515 20.24 -20.06 3.46
C PHE A 515 19.39 -19.08 4.27
N ARG A 516 19.11 -17.90 3.73
CA ARG A 516 18.23 -16.88 4.30
C ARG A 516 17.16 -16.50 3.29
N VAL A 517 15.95 -16.26 3.77
CA VAL A 517 14.77 -15.87 3.00
C VAL A 517 14.12 -14.62 3.59
N THR A 518 13.25 -14.00 2.83
CA THR A 518 12.42 -12.88 3.27
C THR A 518 11.11 -13.35 3.91
N ASN A 519 10.30 -12.40 4.40
CA ASN A 519 8.97 -12.69 4.93
C ASN A 519 7.95 -13.03 3.83
N ASN A 520 8.25 -12.72 2.56
CA ASN A 520 7.50 -13.18 1.41
C ASN A 520 7.78 -14.67 1.08
N GLN A 521 6.74 -15.50 1.16
CA GLN A 521 6.78 -16.95 0.97
C GLN A 521 7.38 -17.42 -0.36
N ILE A 522 7.34 -16.60 -1.42
CA ILE A 522 7.93 -16.92 -2.72
C ILE A 522 9.44 -17.17 -2.61
N THR A 523 10.16 -16.43 -1.75
CA THR A 523 11.61 -16.64 -1.58
C THR A 523 11.92 -17.98 -0.90
N SER A 524 11.02 -18.47 -0.03
CA SER A 524 11.11 -19.82 0.56
C SER A 524 10.81 -20.93 -0.44
N GLN A 525 9.87 -20.72 -1.36
CA GLN A 525 9.54 -21.68 -2.42
C GLN A 525 10.72 -21.83 -3.40
N VAL A 526 11.34 -20.72 -3.80
CA VAL A 526 12.58 -20.66 -4.58
C VAL A 526 13.72 -21.37 -3.84
N ALA A 527 13.94 -21.05 -2.55
CA ALA A 527 14.99 -21.66 -1.74
C ALA A 527 14.92 -23.20 -1.73
N GLY A 528 13.71 -23.78 -1.64
CA GLY A 528 13.52 -25.23 -1.66
C GLY A 528 14.07 -25.91 -2.93
N MET A 529 13.77 -25.35 -4.10
CA MET A 529 14.25 -25.90 -5.38
C MET A 529 15.71 -25.59 -5.64
N PHE A 530 16.18 -24.40 -5.26
CA PHE A 530 17.61 -24.07 -5.29
C PHE A 530 18.44 -25.07 -4.48
N ILE A 531 18.02 -25.36 -3.23
CA ILE A 531 18.71 -26.31 -2.35
C ILE A 531 18.69 -27.72 -2.95
N ASN A 532 17.61 -28.12 -3.63
CA ASN A 532 17.56 -29.39 -4.36
C ASN A 532 18.51 -29.42 -5.56
N GLY A 533 18.60 -28.36 -6.36
CA GLY A 533 19.56 -28.26 -7.46
C GLY A 533 21.01 -28.31 -7.00
N MET A 534 21.30 -27.57 -5.92
CA MET A 534 22.63 -27.50 -5.32
C MET A 534 23.03 -28.84 -4.71
N TYR A 535 22.26 -29.34 -3.74
CA TYR A 535 22.64 -30.47 -2.89
C TYR A 535 21.94 -31.81 -3.19
N GLN A 536 21.01 -31.87 -4.14
CA GLN A 536 20.20 -33.06 -4.46
C GLN A 536 19.51 -33.67 -3.23
N THR A 537 19.07 -32.81 -2.31
CA THR A 537 18.41 -33.20 -1.06
C THR A 537 16.93 -32.83 -1.07
N THR A 538 16.12 -33.64 -0.39
CA THR A 538 14.72 -33.32 -0.03
C THR A 538 14.51 -33.35 1.49
N GLU A 539 15.60 -33.42 2.26
CA GLU A 539 15.57 -33.38 3.72
C GLU A 539 15.30 -31.95 4.22
N SER A 540 14.93 -31.82 5.50
CA SER A 540 14.73 -30.51 6.12
C SER A 540 16.03 -29.71 6.20
N VAL A 541 16.00 -28.47 5.70
CA VAL A 541 17.10 -27.51 5.75
C VAL A 541 16.57 -26.21 6.35
N PRO A 542 17.23 -25.63 7.37
CA PRO A 542 16.76 -24.39 7.98
C PRO A 542 16.94 -23.22 7.01
N LEU A 543 15.86 -22.46 6.80
CA LEU A 543 15.87 -21.16 6.13
C LEU A 543 15.85 -20.09 7.21
N LEU A 544 16.90 -19.27 7.26
CA LEU A 544 16.99 -18.15 8.19
C LEU A 544 16.03 -17.04 7.75
N ILE A 545 15.36 -16.41 8.70
CA ILE A 545 14.39 -15.34 8.46
C ILE A 545 14.42 -14.38 9.66
N GLN A 546 14.34 -13.08 9.40
CA GLN A 546 14.16 -12.06 10.44
C GLN A 546 12.66 -11.72 10.57
N GLN A 547 12.24 -11.19 11.73
CA GLN A 547 10.84 -10.82 11.93
C GLN A 547 10.40 -9.72 10.95
N ALA A 548 9.15 -9.81 10.47
CA ALA A 548 8.54 -8.79 9.64
C ALA A 548 8.61 -7.40 10.31
N GLY A 549 8.84 -6.35 9.52
CA GLY A 549 9.01 -4.97 10.00
C GLY A 549 10.40 -4.62 10.53
N VAL A 550 11.28 -5.62 10.74
CA VAL A 550 12.71 -5.40 11.06
C VAL A 550 13.67 -6.19 10.17
N ASP A 551 13.15 -7.05 9.28
CA ASP A 551 13.95 -7.73 8.27
C ASP A 551 14.80 -6.72 7.50
N SER A 552 16.09 -7.04 7.38
CA SER A 552 17.07 -6.27 6.61
C SER A 552 17.18 -6.77 5.17
N LEU A 553 16.80 -8.02 4.86
CA LEU A 553 16.90 -8.59 3.52
C LEU A 553 15.74 -8.14 2.64
N GLU A 554 14.52 -8.20 3.16
CA GLU A 554 13.38 -7.45 2.64
C GLU A 554 13.41 -6.04 3.28
N PRO A 555 13.40 -4.92 2.53
CA PRO A 555 13.55 -3.57 3.09
C PRO A 555 12.33 -3.09 3.91
N GLN A 556 12.03 -3.75 5.04
CA GLN A 556 10.82 -3.55 5.83
C GLN A 556 11.00 -2.62 7.05
N TYR A 557 12.22 -2.36 7.49
CA TYR A 557 12.45 -1.46 8.61
C TYR A 557 12.06 0.00 8.27
N LYS A 558 11.35 0.66 9.19
CA LYS A 558 10.81 2.02 8.95
C LYS A 558 11.94 3.04 8.81
N CYS A 559 12.05 3.67 7.63
CA CYS A 559 13.06 4.67 7.34
C CYS A 559 12.45 5.94 6.71
N SER A 560 12.12 6.94 7.53
CA SER A 560 11.36 8.12 7.08
C SER A 560 12.12 8.97 6.05
N VAL A 561 13.44 9.10 6.21
CA VAL A 561 14.29 9.84 5.27
C VAL A 561 14.49 9.06 3.97
N GLY A 562 14.75 7.76 4.03
CA GLY A 562 14.84 6.89 2.85
C GLY A 562 13.56 6.91 2.01
N ALA A 563 12.39 6.87 2.67
CA ALA A 563 11.09 7.03 2.01
C ALA A 563 10.95 8.41 1.34
N LYS A 564 11.21 9.52 2.06
CA LYS A 564 11.16 10.88 1.50
C LYS A 564 12.07 11.07 0.29
N LEU A 565 13.31 10.55 0.35
CA LEU A 565 14.25 10.61 -0.77
C LEU A 565 13.74 9.81 -1.98
N THR A 566 13.21 8.59 -1.75
CA THR A 566 12.63 7.76 -2.82
C THR A 566 11.43 8.44 -3.48
N SER A 567 10.49 8.97 -2.68
CA SER A 567 9.33 9.73 -3.17
C SER A 567 9.76 11.00 -3.92
N ALA A 568 10.79 11.71 -3.45
CA ALA A 568 11.31 12.89 -4.15
C ALA A 568 11.84 12.53 -5.55
N ILE A 569 12.57 11.42 -5.69
CA ILE A 569 13.06 10.91 -6.99
C ILE A 569 11.90 10.60 -7.94
N LYS A 570 10.82 9.98 -7.45
CA LYS A 570 9.58 9.67 -8.21
C LYS A 570 8.59 10.85 -8.32
N SER A 571 8.97 12.07 -7.94
CA SER A 571 8.06 13.22 -7.92
C SER A 571 8.27 14.21 -9.06
N SER A 572 7.31 15.12 -9.25
CA SER A 572 7.45 16.27 -10.15
C SER A 572 8.57 17.25 -9.78
N SER A 573 9.17 17.14 -8.57
CA SER A 573 10.35 17.92 -8.19
C SER A 573 11.63 17.44 -8.89
N ASN A 574 11.68 16.15 -9.26
CA ASN A 574 12.71 15.61 -10.14
C ASN A 574 12.36 15.95 -11.61
N LYS A 575 13.16 16.83 -12.23
CA LYS A 575 12.95 17.25 -13.63
C LYS A 575 13.00 16.10 -14.63
N ALA A 576 13.84 15.08 -14.39
CA ALA A 576 13.93 13.92 -15.26
C ALA A 576 12.64 13.08 -15.20
N TRP A 577 12.21 12.73 -13.99
CA TRP A 577 10.96 12.00 -13.74
C TRP A 577 9.73 12.74 -14.28
N LYS A 578 9.65 14.05 -14.02
CA LYS A 578 8.61 14.92 -14.59
C LYS A 578 8.60 14.90 -16.11
N SER A 579 9.76 15.05 -16.75
CA SER A 579 9.89 15.03 -18.21
C SER A 579 9.48 13.68 -18.81
N HIS A 580 9.81 12.59 -18.12
CA HIS A 580 9.35 11.24 -18.46
C HIS A 580 7.82 11.14 -18.48
N LEU A 581 7.14 11.46 -17.37
CA LEU A 581 5.69 11.41 -17.29
C LEU A 581 5.02 12.39 -18.28
N ASP A 582 5.57 13.60 -18.45
CA ASP A 582 5.05 14.58 -19.41
C ASP A 582 5.17 14.11 -20.87
N LYS A 583 6.27 13.44 -21.25
CA LYS A 583 6.45 12.89 -22.61
C LYS A 583 5.64 11.62 -22.88
N THR A 584 5.35 10.82 -21.85
CA THR A 584 4.68 9.51 -21.99
C THR A 584 3.16 9.54 -21.84
N LYS A 585 2.54 10.71 -21.61
CA LYS A 585 1.07 10.89 -21.53
C LYS A 585 0.26 10.21 -22.64
N ALA A 586 0.75 10.24 -23.89
CA ALA A 586 0.06 9.60 -25.02
C ALA A 586 0.15 8.05 -24.97
N LEU A 587 1.23 7.52 -24.40
CA LEU A 587 1.42 6.09 -24.17
C LEU A 587 0.49 5.59 -23.06
N TYR A 588 0.45 6.27 -21.90
CA TYR A 588 -0.52 5.98 -20.83
C TYR A 588 -1.94 5.94 -21.38
N LYS A 589 -2.41 7.05 -22.00
CA LYS A 589 -3.75 7.12 -22.60
C LYS A 589 -4.06 6.00 -23.61
N THR A 590 -3.05 5.44 -24.28
CA THR A 590 -3.22 4.30 -25.20
C THR A 590 -3.33 2.98 -24.44
N LEU A 591 -2.52 2.78 -23.40
CA LEU A 591 -2.58 1.63 -22.52
C LEU A 591 -3.91 1.61 -21.73
N ASP A 592 -4.33 2.75 -21.18
CA ASP A 592 -5.57 2.93 -20.41
C ASP A 592 -6.81 2.60 -21.25
N ASP A 593 -6.84 3.01 -22.52
CA ASP A 593 -7.93 2.69 -23.43
C ASP A 593 -8.03 1.19 -23.74
N ILE A 594 -6.92 0.45 -23.63
CA ILE A 594 -6.85 -1.01 -23.83
C ILE A 594 -7.13 -1.77 -22.52
N SER A 595 -6.56 -1.31 -21.41
CA SER A 595 -6.62 -1.96 -20.10
C SER A 595 -7.92 -1.68 -19.35
N GLY A 596 -8.56 -0.54 -19.63
CA GLY A 596 -9.67 -0.01 -18.84
C GLY A 596 -9.24 0.62 -17.52
N VAL A 597 -7.93 0.81 -17.28
CA VAL A 597 -7.39 1.49 -16.09
C VAL A 597 -7.88 2.95 -16.06
N PRO A 598 -8.37 3.46 -14.92
CA PRO A 598 -8.74 4.87 -14.78
C PRO A 598 -7.51 5.79 -14.90
N ALA A 599 -7.64 6.90 -15.65
CA ALA A 599 -6.55 7.87 -15.84
C ALA A 599 -6.18 8.66 -14.56
N ASP A 600 -6.93 8.49 -13.47
CA ASP A 600 -6.70 9.00 -12.12
C ASP A 600 -6.23 7.91 -11.13
N ASP A 601 -5.96 6.68 -11.60
CA ASP A 601 -5.32 5.64 -10.79
C ASP A 601 -3.86 6.02 -10.50
N GLU A 602 -3.57 6.48 -9.28
CA GLU A 602 -2.23 6.94 -8.90
C GLU A 602 -1.16 5.84 -9.02
N GLY A 603 -1.50 4.58 -8.77
CA GLY A 603 -0.55 3.47 -8.81
C GLY A 603 -0.08 3.14 -10.23
N PHE A 604 -1.02 3.11 -11.18
CA PHE A 604 -0.70 2.93 -12.60
C PHE A 604 -0.03 4.14 -13.25
N HIS A 605 -0.16 5.35 -12.68
CA HIS A 605 0.30 6.60 -13.30
C HIS A 605 1.50 7.27 -12.59
N GLU A 606 1.94 6.77 -11.43
CA GLU A 606 3.20 7.22 -10.83
C GLU A 606 4.45 6.66 -11.53
N SER A 607 4.33 5.49 -12.18
CA SER A 607 5.40 4.78 -12.90
C SER A 607 4.86 3.70 -13.83
N PHE A 608 5.67 3.25 -14.80
CA PHE A 608 5.35 2.11 -15.66
C PHE A 608 5.44 0.74 -14.95
N ASP A 609 5.80 0.66 -13.67
CA ASP A 609 5.95 -0.60 -12.91
C ASP A 609 4.79 -1.57 -13.11
N HIS A 610 3.55 -1.11 -12.91
CA HIS A 610 2.36 -1.95 -13.05
C HIS A 610 2.21 -2.49 -14.48
N TYR A 611 2.35 -1.63 -15.49
CA TYR A 611 2.28 -2.03 -16.90
C TYR A 611 3.45 -2.94 -17.30
N TYR A 612 4.64 -2.72 -16.74
CA TYR A 612 5.84 -3.52 -16.98
C TYR A 612 5.66 -4.94 -16.42
N ASP A 613 5.34 -5.09 -15.12
CA ASP A 613 5.16 -6.40 -14.48
C ASP A 613 4.00 -7.17 -15.15
N ASN A 614 2.90 -6.50 -15.47
CA ASN A 614 1.75 -7.08 -16.17
C ASN A 614 2.14 -7.63 -17.56
N LEU A 615 2.71 -6.80 -18.44
CA LEU A 615 3.01 -7.19 -19.82
C LEU A 615 4.20 -8.16 -19.91
N SER A 616 5.28 -7.90 -19.17
CA SER A 616 6.49 -8.72 -19.20
C SER A 616 6.22 -10.12 -18.64
N ALA A 617 5.41 -10.25 -17.59
CA ALA A 617 5.02 -11.55 -17.07
C ALA A 617 4.11 -12.31 -18.07
N ARG A 618 3.18 -11.65 -18.78
CA ARG A 618 2.40 -12.34 -19.83
C ARG A 618 3.30 -12.91 -20.90
N GLN A 619 4.17 -12.08 -21.49
CA GLN A 619 5.08 -12.51 -22.55
C GLN A 619 5.99 -13.65 -22.06
N CYS A 620 6.52 -13.52 -20.84
CA CYS A 620 7.40 -14.52 -20.24
C CYS A 620 6.71 -15.89 -20.01
N HIS A 621 5.40 -15.91 -19.80
CA HIS A 621 4.60 -17.13 -19.67
C HIS A 621 3.90 -17.55 -20.98
N ASN A 622 4.35 -17.01 -22.13
CA ASN A 622 3.74 -17.22 -23.45
C ASN A 622 2.20 -16.99 -23.46
N LYS A 623 1.73 -16.03 -22.67
CA LYS A 623 0.32 -15.60 -22.63
C LYS A 623 0.12 -14.43 -23.60
N PRO A 624 -1.01 -14.36 -24.32
CA PRO A 624 -1.26 -13.29 -25.26
C PRO A 624 -1.34 -11.94 -24.55
N PHE A 625 -0.90 -10.89 -25.21
CA PHE A 625 -1.08 -9.53 -24.71
C PHE A 625 -2.57 -9.17 -24.57
N PRO A 626 -2.90 -8.27 -23.63
CA PRO A 626 -4.29 -7.91 -23.36
C PRO A 626 -4.90 -7.12 -24.52
N CYS A 627 -6.19 -7.38 -24.77
CA CYS A 627 -7.02 -6.68 -25.73
C CYS A 627 -8.13 -5.93 -25.01
N LYS A 628 -8.55 -4.79 -25.58
CA LYS A 628 -9.65 -3.99 -25.05
C LYS A 628 -10.92 -4.83 -25.01
N LEU A 629 -11.54 -4.89 -23.84
CA LEU A 629 -12.80 -5.58 -23.62
C LEU A 629 -13.97 -4.68 -24.02
N VAL A 630 -14.80 -5.15 -24.95
CA VAL A 630 -16.05 -4.54 -25.38
C VAL A 630 -17.17 -5.54 -25.10
N ASP A 631 -18.17 -5.15 -24.32
CA ASP A 631 -19.26 -6.02 -23.84
C ASP A 631 -18.77 -7.37 -23.26
N GLY A 632 -17.65 -7.32 -22.52
CA GLY A 632 -17.03 -8.49 -21.88
C GLY A 632 -16.27 -9.42 -22.84
N LYS A 633 -15.96 -8.99 -24.07
CA LYS A 633 -15.24 -9.77 -25.09
C LYS A 633 -14.04 -9.02 -25.64
N ASN A 634 -12.99 -9.75 -26.00
CA ASN A 634 -11.82 -9.17 -26.67
C ASN A 634 -12.20 -8.53 -28.00
N SER A 635 -11.84 -7.27 -28.18
CA SER A 635 -11.81 -6.60 -29.47
C SER A 635 -10.48 -6.87 -30.20
N SER A 636 -10.33 -6.32 -31.41
CA SER A 636 -9.06 -6.32 -32.17
C SER A 636 -8.06 -5.25 -31.72
N THR A 637 -8.42 -4.38 -30.76
CA THR A 637 -7.52 -3.34 -30.25
C THR A 637 -6.75 -3.90 -29.06
N CYS A 638 -5.50 -4.30 -29.30
CA CYS A 638 -4.67 -4.97 -28.30
C CYS A 638 -3.33 -4.26 -28.10
N VAL A 639 -2.67 -4.52 -26.97
CA VAL A 639 -1.26 -4.19 -26.79
C VAL A 639 -0.47 -5.03 -27.81
N ASP A 640 0.28 -4.37 -28.71
CA ASP A 640 1.20 -5.04 -29.62
C ASP A 640 2.62 -5.11 -29.05
N GLN A 641 3.52 -5.84 -29.72
CA GLN A 641 4.90 -5.98 -29.28
C GLN A 641 5.67 -4.65 -29.27
N LYS A 642 5.32 -3.67 -30.12
CA LYS A 642 5.99 -2.36 -30.13
C LYS A 642 5.62 -1.55 -28.89
N LEU A 643 4.35 -1.58 -28.51
CA LEU A 643 3.83 -0.95 -27.30
C LEU A 643 4.43 -1.61 -26.05
N ALA A 644 4.44 -2.95 -25.98
CA ALA A 644 5.06 -3.71 -24.90
C ALA A 644 6.57 -3.42 -24.78
N ASN A 645 7.31 -3.43 -25.90
CA ASN A 645 8.74 -3.10 -25.93
C ASN A 645 9.01 -1.68 -25.39
N THR A 646 8.13 -0.73 -25.68
CA THR A 646 8.26 0.66 -25.19
C THR A 646 8.04 0.74 -23.67
N VAL A 647 7.04 0.05 -23.14
CA VAL A 647 6.87 -0.13 -21.69
C VAL A 647 8.11 -0.79 -21.06
N TYR A 648 8.70 -1.79 -21.71
CA TYR A 648 9.90 -2.45 -21.20
C TYR A 648 11.11 -1.51 -21.13
N ARG A 649 11.40 -0.76 -22.20
CA ARG A 649 12.50 0.22 -22.17
C ARG A 649 12.26 1.32 -21.12
N LEU A 650 11.02 1.74 -20.93
CA LEU A 650 10.66 2.72 -19.91
C LEU A 650 10.85 2.18 -18.48
N GLY A 651 10.42 0.96 -18.17
CA GLY A 651 10.68 0.37 -16.84
C GLY A 651 12.16 0.18 -16.53
N GLN A 652 12.98 -0.14 -17.55
CA GLN A 652 14.45 -0.16 -17.41
C GLN A 652 15.01 1.24 -17.10
N TRP A 653 14.54 2.26 -17.82
CA TRP A 653 14.89 3.67 -17.58
C TRP A 653 14.48 4.14 -16.18
N GLU A 654 13.27 3.81 -15.73
CA GLU A 654 12.75 4.16 -14.41
C GLU A 654 13.59 3.55 -13.29
N TYR A 655 13.97 2.27 -13.39
CA TYR A 655 14.86 1.64 -12.42
C TYR A 655 16.25 2.28 -12.43
N SER A 656 16.77 2.66 -13.60
CA SER A 656 18.02 3.42 -13.68
C SER A 656 17.90 4.77 -12.97
N GLN A 657 16.82 5.53 -13.17
CA GLN A 657 16.59 6.80 -12.47
C GLN A 657 16.42 6.65 -10.96
N MET A 658 15.58 5.71 -10.52
CA MET A 658 15.27 5.46 -9.12
C MET A 658 16.51 5.06 -8.32
N TYR A 659 17.36 4.19 -8.91
CA TYR A 659 18.43 3.53 -8.18
C TYR A 659 19.84 3.98 -8.57
N ARG A 660 20.06 4.68 -9.70
CA ARG A 660 21.37 5.23 -10.08
C ARG A 660 21.37 6.68 -10.54
N ASP A 661 20.64 7.08 -11.58
CA ASP A 661 20.86 8.39 -12.23
C ASP A 661 20.46 9.59 -11.36
N ALA A 662 19.48 9.44 -10.46
CA ALA A 662 19.17 10.49 -9.49
C ALA A 662 20.25 10.54 -8.40
N PRO A 663 20.88 11.70 -8.10
CA PRO A 663 21.94 11.80 -7.08
C PRO A 663 21.52 11.38 -5.67
N ALA A 664 20.23 11.50 -5.35
CA ALA A 664 19.65 11.06 -4.07
C ALA A 664 19.53 9.52 -3.93
N SER A 665 19.70 8.76 -5.01
CA SER A 665 19.51 7.29 -5.03
C SER A 665 20.42 6.55 -4.06
N LEU A 666 21.70 6.96 -3.96
CA LEU A 666 22.66 6.35 -3.04
C LEU A 666 22.22 6.54 -1.58
N ALA A 667 21.86 7.76 -1.19
CA ALA A 667 21.40 8.08 0.17
C ALA A 667 20.06 7.39 0.49
N ALA A 668 19.14 7.30 -0.49
CA ALA A 668 17.87 6.59 -0.36
C ALA A 668 18.09 5.07 -0.12
N SER A 669 18.94 4.43 -0.91
CA SER A 669 19.27 3.01 -0.80
C SER A 669 20.09 2.68 0.44
N ALA A 670 21.12 3.47 0.76
CA ALA A 670 21.93 3.30 1.96
C ALA A 670 21.11 3.50 3.25
N SER A 671 20.16 4.44 3.27
CA SER A 671 19.26 4.60 4.42
C SER A 671 18.24 3.45 4.52
N SER A 672 17.60 3.07 3.41
CA SER A 672 16.53 2.06 3.40
C SER A 672 16.99 0.59 3.37
N TRP A 673 18.30 0.33 3.18
CA TRP A 673 18.85 -1.03 3.14
C TRP A 673 20.26 -1.19 3.75
N GLY A 674 20.77 -0.15 4.42
CA GLY A 674 22.11 -0.16 5.02
C GLY A 674 22.32 -1.19 6.13
N VAL A 675 21.25 -1.70 6.77
CA VAL A 675 21.39 -2.76 7.79
C VAL A 675 21.97 -4.04 7.18
N TRP A 676 21.47 -4.49 6.02
CA TRP A 676 22.00 -5.69 5.35
C TRP A 676 23.45 -5.48 4.86
N VAL A 677 23.76 -4.28 4.36
CA VAL A 677 25.13 -3.91 3.96
C VAL A 677 26.10 -3.99 5.15
N ALA A 678 25.67 -3.58 6.34
CA ALA A 678 26.45 -3.72 7.57
C ALA A 678 26.54 -5.19 8.05
N GLU A 679 25.51 -6.01 7.88
CA GLU A 679 25.53 -7.45 8.15
C GLU A 679 26.60 -8.14 7.28
N LEU A 680 26.58 -7.92 5.96
CA LEU A 680 27.60 -8.40 5.01
C LEU A 680 29.02 -7.97 5.41
N ALA A 681 29.20 -6.70 5.78
CA ALA A 681 30.48 -6.17 6.26
C ALA A 681 30.93 -6.89 7.56
N SER A 682 30.00 -7.21 8.45
CA SER A 682 30.27 -7.95 9.69
C SER A 682 30.71 -9.39 9.41
N HIS A 683 30.10 -10.07 8.44
CA HIS A 683 30.50 -11.42 8.02
C HIS A 683 31.94 -11.43 7.49
N PHE A 684 32.33 -10.47 6.64
CA PHE A 684 33.71 -10.36 6.18
C PHE A 684 34.69 -10.14 7.34
N ARG A 685 34.37 -9.25 8.29
CA ARG A 685 35.20 -9.04 9.50
C ARG A 685 35.33 -10.32 10.33
N ALA A 686 34.24 -11.09 10.47
CA ALA A 686 34.24 -12.35 11.21
C ALA A 686 35.13 -13.41 10.54
N VAL A 687 35.07 -13.54 9.21
CA VAL A 687 35.95 -14.44 8.43
C VAL A 687 37.43 -14.01 8.53
N ILE A 688 37.72 -12.72 8.35
CA ILE A 688 39.09 -12.17 8.47
C ILE A 688 39.67 -12.41 9.87
N ALA A 689 38.84 -12.30 10.91
CA ALA A 689 39.21 -12.54 12.30
C ALA A 689 39.26 -14.04 12.70
N GLY A 690 38.92 -14.97 11.80
CA GLY A 690 38.86 -16.41 12.10
C GLY A 690 37.74 -16.79 13.09
N LYS A 691 36.66 -16.00 13.13
CA LYS A 691 35.50 -16.18 14.03
C LYS A 691 34.26 -16.75 13.34
N GLN A 692 34.33 -17.00 12.03
CA GLN A 692 33.22 -17.53 11.24
C GLN A 692 33.62 -18.83 10.54
N ASP A 693 32.85 -19.88 10.83
CA ASP A 693 33.01 -21.21 10.24
C ASP A 693 32.15 -21.44 8.98
N ILE A 694 31.22 -20.52 8.66
CA ILE A 694 30.37 -20.56 7.48
C ILE A 694 31.19 -20.15 6.25
N LEU A 695 31.14 -20.98 5.21
CA LEU A 695 31.81 -20.76 3.93
C LEU A 695 30.89 -20.08 2.90
N TYR A 696 29.59 -20.40 2.93
CA TYR A 696 28.62 -19.90 1.96
C TYR A 696 27.30 -19.50 2.63
N LEU A 697 26.83 -18.28 2.38
CA LEU A 697 25.50 -17.80 2.75
C LEU A 697 24.76 -17.34 1.50
N HIS A 698 23.53 -17.81 1.31
CA HIS A 698 22.67 -17.38 0.19
C HIS A 698 21.41 -16.72 0.70
N ASN A 699 21.13 -15.51 0.20
CA ASN A 699 20.01 -14.67 0.58
C ASN A 699 18.98 -14.58 -0.56
N PHE A 700 17.82 -15.21 -0.42
CA PHE A 700 16.73 -15.13 -1.40
C PHE A 700 15.85 -13.92 -1.11
N ALA A 701 15.73 -13.03 -2.09
CA ALA A 701 15.23 -11.67 -1.94
C ALA A 701 14.37 -11.20 -3.14
N HIS A 702 14.21 -9.88 -3.27
CA HIS A 702 13.41 -9.21 -4.30
C HIS A 702 14.27 -8.34 -5.21
N ASP A 703 13.71 -7.91 -6.35
CA ASP A 703 14.25 -6.85 -7.19
C ASP A 703 14.51 -5.57 -6.37
N GLY A 704 13.55 -5.17 -5.53
CA GLY A 704 13.71 -4.04 -4.63
C GLY A 704 14.91 -4.14 -3.67
N SER A 705 15.34 -5.35 -3.30
CA SER A 705 16.56 -5.58 -2.50
C SER A 705 17.80 -5.49 -3.38
N VAL A 706 17.81 -6.21 -4.51
CA VAL A 706 18.95 -6.24 -5.45
C VAL A 706 19.22 -4.85 -6.04
N SER A 707 18.20 -4.09 -6.45
CA SER A 707 18.35 -2.72 -6.96
C SER A 707 18.96 -1.76 -5.92
N ARG A 708 18.57 -1.89 -4.64
CA ARG A 708 19.16 -1.08 -3.55
C ARG A 708 20.61 -1.48 -3.29
N LEU A 709 20.96 -2.76 -3.37
CA LEU A 709 22.36 -3.18 -3.31
C LEU A 709 23.16 -2.63 -4.49
N LEU A 710 22.66 -2.77 -5.72
CA LEU A 710 23.32 -2.25 -6.93
C LEU A 710 23.45 -0.72 -6.91
N SER A 711 22.50 -0.02 -6.27
CA SER A 711 22.57 1.41 -5.96
C SER A 711 23.71 1.74 -4.99
N VAL A 712 23.83 0.99 -3.89
CA VAL A 712 24.91 1.13 -2.90
C VAL A 712 26.28 0.78 -3.50
N LEU A 713 26.38 -0.29 -4.30
CA LEU A 713 27.59 -0.65 -5.05
C LEU A 713 27.87 0.30 -6.23
N GLN A 714 27.01 1.31 -6.45
CA GLN A 714 27.11 2.30 -7.50
C GLN A 714 27.33 1.71 -8.89
N ILE A 715 26.58 0.65 -9.26
CA ILE A 715 26.73 -0.02 -10.56
C ILE A 715 26.71 0.99 -11.72
N ASP A 716 27.60 0.79 -12.68
CA ASP A 716 27.83 1.69 -13.83
C ASP A 716 26.67 1.66 -14.84
N VAL A 717 25.99 0.52 -14.96
CA VAL A 717 24.80 0.34 -15.79
C VAL A 717 23.73 -0.36 -14.95
N MET A 718 22.65 0.35 -14.64
CA MET A 718 21.50 -0.22 -13.96
C MET A 718 20.51 -0.80 -14.97
N VAL A 719 19.90 -1.91 -14.58
CA VAL A 719 18.75 -2.55 -15.21
C VAL A 719 17.77 -2.90 -14.09
N TRP A 720 16.48 -3.03 -14.39
CA TRP A 720 15.57 -3.72 -13.48
C TRP A 720 16.11 -5.15 -13.28
N PRO A 721 16.45 -5.60 -12.05
CA PRO A 721 17.00 -6.94 -11.86
C PRO A 721 15.96 -7.98 -12.27
N GLY A 722 16.23 -8.72 -13.36
CA GLY A 722 15.31 -9.75 -13.88
C GLY A 722 15.14 -10.93 -12.93
N MET A 723 14.18 -11.81 -13.22
CA MET A 723 13.89 -12.96 -12.36
C MET A 723 15.15 -13.82 -12.19
N GLY A 724 15.45 -14.24 -10.96
CA GLY A 724 16.68 -14.98 -10.66
C GLY A 724 17.98 -14.15 -10.66
N SER A 725 17.95 -12.82 -10.84
CA SER A 725 19.17 -11.99 -10.81
C SER A 725 19.95 -12.17 -9.51
N GLU A 726 21.27 -12.39 -9.60
CA GLU A 726 22.15 -12.52 -8.43
C GLU A 726 23.23 -11.43 -8.35
N VAL A 727 23.60 -11.08 -7.12
CA VAL A 727 24.89 -10.45 -6.79
C VAL A 727 25.65 -11.41 -5.88
N VAL A 728 26.88 -11.76 -6.27
CA VAL A 728 27.77 -12.65 -5.54
C VAL A 728 28.95 -11.88 -5.01
N PHE A 729 29.21 -11.97 -3.71
CA PHE A 729 30.43 -11.52 -3.08
C PHE A 729 31.35 -12.69 -2.80
N GLU A 730 32.62 -12.57 -3.18
CA GLU A 730 33.64 -13.58 -2.97
C GLU A 730 34.83 -12.95 -2.23
N LEU A 731 35.10 -13.40 -1.01
CA LEU A 731 36.20 -12.92 -0.18
C LEU A 731 37.40 -13.85 -0.33
N TYR A 732 38.50 -13.31 -0.83
CA TYR A 732 39.76 -14.01 -1.05
C TYR A 732 40.83 -13.56 -0.05
N LYS A 733 41.71 -14.49 0.30
CA LYS A 733 42.99 -14.23 0.98
C LYS A 733 44.11 -14.36 -0.03
N LYS A 734 45.00 -13.37 -0.11
CA LYS A 734 46.20 -13.48 -0.95
C LYS A 734 47.27 -14.30 -0.22
N ALA A 735 47.84 -15.28 -0.91
CA ALA A 735 48.95 -16.08 -0.42
C ALA A 735 50.15 -15.17 -0.10
N LYS A 736 50.82 -15.43 1.02
CA LYS A 736 51.97 -14.61 1.44
C LYS A 736 53.08 -14.70 0.40
N SER A 737 53.59 -13.54 -0.01
CA SER A 737 54.95 -13.45 -0.55
C SER A 737 55.94 -14.05 0.45
N SER A 738 57.05 -14.61 -0.02
CA SER A 738 58.09 -15.21 0.82
C SER A 738 58.73 -14.23 1.82
N ASP A 739 58.50 -12.92 1.66
CA ASP A 739 58.86 -11.90 2.64
C ASP A 739 57.94 -11.88 3.87
N LYS A 740 58.52 -12.25 5.02
CA LYS A 740 57.87 -12.30 6.35
C LYS A 740 57.37 -10.94 6.91
N LYS A 741 57.34 -9.88 6.11
CA LYS A 741 56.91 -8.52 6.51
C LYS A 741 55.45 -8.20 6.18
N HIS A 742 54.80 -8.94 5.27
CA HIS A 742 53.43 -8.64 4.87
C HIS A 742 52.40 -9.31 5.80
N LYS A 743 51.39 -8.53 6.21
CA LYS A 743 50.21 -9.04 6.90
C LYS A 743 49.36 -9.87 5.93
N ASP A 744 48.42 -10.64 6.45
CA ASP A 744 47.42 -11.31 5.62
C ASP A 744 46.56 -10.25 4.89
N GLU A 745 46.69 -10.18 3.56
CA GLU A 745 45.94 -9.26 2.72
C GLU A 745 44.70 -9.97 2.15
N TYR A 746 43.54 -9.33 2.28
CA TYR A 746 42.26 -9.84 1.85
C TYR A 746 41.64 -8.94 0.77
N PHE A 747 40.99 -9.58 -0.19
CA PHE A 747 40.46 -8.97 -1.39
C PHE A 747 39.05 -9.47 -1.66
N VAL A 748 38.21 -8.66 -2.29
CA VAL A 748 36.83 -9.00 -2.64
C VAL A 748 36.65 -8.94 -4.14
N ARG A 749 35.95 -9.93 -4.69
CA ARG A 749 35.36 -9.85 -6.02
C ARG A 749 33.85 -9.82 -5.89
N VAL A 750 33.20 -9.02 -6.72
CA VAL A 750 31.74 -8.95 -6.80
C VAL A 750 31.30 -9.28 -8.21
N LEU A 751 30.40 -10.25 -8.34
CA LEU A 751 29.75 -10.59 -9.59
C LEU A 751 28.30 -10.08 -9.56
N PHE A 752 27.80 -9.55 -10.66
CA PHE A 752 26.37 -9.38 -10.91
C PHE A 752 26.01 -10.21 -12.14
N SER A 753 25.03 -11.08 -12.00
CA SER A 753 24.54 -11.94 -13.09
C SER A 753 25.68 -12.76 -13.75
N GLY A 754 26.51 -13.42 -12.93
CA GLY A 754 27.68 -14.21 -13.37
C GLY A 754 28.89 -13.44 -13.92
N LYS A 755 28.83 -12.10 -14.02
CA LYS A 755 29.91 -11.24 -14.57
C LYS A 755 30.46 -10.30 -13.50
N THR A 756 31.75 -9.98 -13.52
CA THR A 756 32.34 -9.00 -12.61
C THR A 756 31.60 -7.67 -12.66
N LEU A 757 31.14 -7.18 -11.50
CA LEU A 757 30.43 -5.92 -11.39
C LEU A 757 31.39 -4.75 -11.67
N LYS A 758 30.93 -3.78 -12.45
CA LYS A 758 31.60 -2.49 -12.66
C LYS A 758 30.80 -1.40 -11.93
N SER A 759 31.47 -0.72 -11.02
CA SER A 759 31.00 0.44 -10.27
C SER A 759 31.47 1.74 -10.92
N SER A 760 30.69 2.81 -10.82
CA SER A 760 31.13 4.16 -11.16
C SER A 760 31.91 4.86 -10.02
N HIS A 761 31.84 4.34 -8.79
CA HIS A 761 32.71 4.81 -7.69
C HIS A 761 34.18 4.47 -7.99
N PRO A 762 35.11 5.44 -7.98
CA PRO A 762 36.48 5.26 -8.46
C PRO A 762 37.28 4.22 -7.66
N ASP A 763 37.12 4.18 -6.34
CA ASP A 763 37.85 3.23 -5.49
C ASP A 763 37.30 1.78 -5.57
N LEU A 764 36.09 1.59 -6.11
CA LEU A 764 35.49 0.26 -6.31
C LEU A 764 35.71 -0.24 -7.75
N GLY A 765 35.60 0.67 -8.73
CA GLY A 765 35.94 0.46 -10.14
C GLY A 765 35.38 -0.84 -10.72
N LEU A 766 36.25 -1.63 -11.36
CA LEU A 766 35.94 -3.02 -11.66
C LEU A 766 36.15 -3.85 -10.38
N MET A 767 35.09 -4.46 -9.86
CA MET A 767 35.13 -5.18 -8.58
C MET A 767 35.74 -6.59 -8.71
N ASP A 768 36.98 -6.68 -9.20
CA ASP A 768 37.79 -7.90 -9.28
C ASP A 768 39.04 -7.74 -8.39
N MET A 769 39.12 -8.52 -7.31
CA MET A 769 40.19 -8.43 -6.31
C MET A 769 40.44 -7.00 -5.79
N VAL A 770 39.37 -6.27 -5.47
CA VAL A 770 39.45 -4.99 -4.75
C VAL A 770 39.92 -5.26 -3.31
N PRO A 771 40.85 -4.49 -2.72
CA PRO A 771 41.24 -4.68 -1.32
C PRO A 771 40.01 -4.61 -0.41
N VAL A 772 39.77 -5.63 0.43
CA VAL A 772 38.53 -5.72 1.23
C VAL A 772 38.38 -4.51 2.15
N LYS A 773 39.50 -3.95 2.62
CA LYS A 773 39.54 -2.73 3.42
C LYS A 773 38.88 -1.54 2.71
N THR A 774 39.04 -1.39 1.39
CA THR A 774 38.41 -0.33 0.60
C THR A 774 36.88 -0.47 0.61
N LEU A 775 36.37 -1.69 0.43
CA LEU A 775 34.92 -1.95 0.48
C LEU A 775 34.35 -1.78 1.90
N LEU A 776 35.07 -2.23 2.93
CA LEU A 776 34.65 -2.08 4.32
C LEU A 776 34.64 -0.61 4.77
N GLU A 777 35.68 0.18 4.42
CA GLU A 777 35.68 1.63 4.66
C GLU A 777 34.48 2.30 3.98
N TYR A 778 34.19 1.94 2.73
CA TYR A 778 33.04 2.45 1.98
C TYR A 778 31.69 2.11 2.65
N PHE A 779 31.49 0.85 3.02
CA PHE A 779 30.26 0.41 3.71
C PHE A 779 30.11 1.06 5.09
N ASP A 780 31.18 1.19 5.88
CA ASP A 780 31.13 1.85 7.19
C ASP A 780 30.86 3.35 7.08
N GLY A 781 31.37 4.03 6.06
CA GLY A 781 31.07 5.45 5.85
C GLY A 781 29.63 5.72 5.38
N LEU A 782 28.95 4.73 4.80
CA LEU A 782 27.52 4.79 4.49
C LEU A 782 26.62 4.37 5.67
N THR A 783 26.97 3.31 6.39
CA THR A 783 26.06 2.65 7.36
C THR A 783 26.44 2.85 8.81
N GLY A 784 27.69 3.26 9.08
CA GLY A 784 28.36 3.08 10.36
C GLY A 784 28.74 1.62 10.58
N GLU A 785 29.87 1.37 11.26
CA GLU A 785 30.19 0.01 11.69
C GLU A 785 29.03 -0.55 12.52
N ASN A 786 28.61 -1.79 12.21
CA ASN A 786 27.44 -2.46 12.80
C ASN A 786 26.13 -1.65 12.67
N ALA A 787 25.91 -0.99 11.52
CA ALA A 787 24.73 -0.18 11.19
C ALA A 787 24.49 1.03 12.12
N SER A 788 25.53 1.47 12.85
CA SER A 788 25.42 2.49 13.90
C SER A 788 24.93 3.87 13.42
N LEU A 789 25.04 4.20 12.13
CA LEU A 789 24.50 5.44 11.56
C LEU A 789 23.11 5.27 10.94
N VAL A 790 22.71 4.05 10.55
CA VAL A 790 21.47 3.83 9.77
C VAL A 790 20.23 4.36 10.49
N LYS A 791 20.10 4.10 11.80
CA LYS A 791 18.95 4.58 12.60
C LYS A 791 18.85 6.11 12.59
N GLY A 792 19.97 6.81 12.84
CA GLY A 792 20.03 8.27 12.85
C GLY A 792 19.81 8.90 11.46
N ARG A 793 20.30 8.25 10.39
CA ARG A 793 19.98 8.65 9.01
C ARG A 793 18.49 8.47 8.69
N CYS A 794 17.87 7.40 9.17
CA CYS A 794 16.46 7.11 8.94
C CYS A 794 15.47 8.01 9.70
N SER A 795 15.83 8.50 10.89
CA SER A 795 15.08 9.52 11.63
C SER A 795 15.39 10.95 11.17
N GLY A 796 16.56 11.19 10.58
CA GLY A 796 17.05 12.51 10.19
C GLY A 796 17.84 13.23 11.29
N GLU A 797 18.20 12.53 12.37
CA GLU A 797 19.16 12.99 13.38
C GLU A 797 20.57 13.18 12.80
N ILE A 798 20.91 12.42 11.75
CA ILE A 798 22.18 12.46 11.02
C ILE A 798 21.88 12.66 9.53
N PRO A 799 22.65 13.48 8.79
CA PRO A 799 22.52 13.56 7.33
C PRO A 799 22.66 12.20 6.65
N ALA A 800 21.80 11.95 5.65
CA ALA A 800 21.70 10.69 4.92
C ALA A 800 22.85 10.43 3.95
#